data_AF-F4CF05-F1
#
_entry.id   AF-F4CF05-F1
#
_cell.length_a   1.000
_cell.length_b   1.000
_cell.length_c   1.000
_cell.angle_alpha   90.00
_cell.angle_beta   90.00
_cell.angle_gamma   90.00
#
_symmetry.space_group_name_H-M   'P 1'
#
loop_
_entity.id
_entity.type
_entity.pdbx_description
1 polymer ?
#
loop_
_entity_poly.entity_id
_entity_poly.type
_entity_poly.pdbx_seq_one_letter_code
_entity_poly.pdbx_strand_id
1 'polypeptide(L)'
;MSHRIYLYNFNDGSRIEPSRQSGLLKNPLDLLSVYGGNEDGNLMMIEWGYELPVFFYPLFTDHPFLGATRYNNPEGGIFAPAKTGVELFKALYNFIELHADKLVEDVPSFLEAKKRLFDYFERYVRYAYFHLDASDVFNMNESSHNEQGQALLSQIKKTNEIIRKAITTNDPSLLNQCPDIQDSIYGYNTFRQYFNEPVYAYGWEVIFPIDEDMPEIEEFPEGLDIRVYQRDNKFGFVHRNGHEITPAIYDLAYGFKRDETNVALVQRDGKWGMIDKNGGECIACIYDEAYEFPDGASYAVVCKGQKWGYIDRHGRQPLPLIYDNALDALGNIGTVQEGGRYFLIDILSGEKCSAEYDEINILSYAPPLYEIRQATKKGLLAVTGKETVAPVYSRLEAFTDDAFLLSSKKNKALFLLNTNVLVDGCLQIDVVDYNFGIYRFFKNGAYGLCTREGLLLKEQFDSIVPYAKHETDKGWELLAFKQGEAVSIIADGTIEPLTAAQCIDYLGHDWSYVITEQQKDILEHQCGAELPVEQLFDKGSRLLEQGKVDEAYVLLKQAADQGYADAMSDLGYIHTTFEEFLDDEKGFHWYLKGAELGSAYALNGLGLCYQHGYGTDQDYAKAFAYFKQAAEAGVVYAYVNLGMAYTDGIVVEQDMKKAYQYLKRAENLGRPAYDYLGYVAKETGYYDEALSYLRQGSKEGSAYCTYLLAIMYQDGLGCRADNRKALSTFKKANEMGDINSILEIYNILRSDEELKDEEQAKEWLSKARAQGLEIP
;
A
#
# COMPACT_ATOMS: atom_id res chain seq x y z
N MET A 1 1.32 -0.50 -0.84
CA MET A 1 0.90 0.31 -2.01
C MET A 1 2.14 0.54 -2.85
N SER A 2 2.10 0.37 -4.17
CA SER A 2 3.26 0.58 -5.03
C SER A 2 3.52 2.08 -5.16
N HIS A 3 4.66 2.57 -4.68
CA HIS A 3 5.08 3.96 -4.88
C HIS A 3 5.72 4.08 -6.26
N ARG A 4 4.92 4.44 -7.26
CA ARG A 4 5.35 4.54 -8.67
C ARG A 4 5.14 5.96 -9.21
N ILE A 5 5.95 6.30 -10.22
CA ILE A 5 5.80 7.50 -11.04
C ILE A 5 5.46 7.10 -12.46
N TYR A 6 4.56 7.87 -13.07
CA TYR A 6 4.07 7.63 -14.42
C TYR A 6 4.34 8.82 -15.34
N LEU A 7 4.88 8.57 -16.54
CA LEU A 7 5.00 9.56 -17.61
C LEU A 7 4.03 9.23 -18.75
N TYR A 8 3.30 10.23 -19.21
CA TYR A 8 2.42 10.12 -20.37
C TYR A 8 2.76 11.16 -21.45
N ASN A 9 2.61 10.81 -22.73
CA ASN A 9 2.50 11.77 -23.83
C ASN A 9 1.03 11.92 -24.24
N PHE A 10 0.50 13.15 -24.27
CA PHE A 10 -0.95 13.39 -24.35
C PHE A 10 -1.37 14.48 -25.34
N ASN A 11 -2.55 14.29 -25.93
CA ASN A 11 -3.17 15.22 -26.88
C ASN A 11 -4.09 16.26 -26.20
N ASP A 12 -4.08 17.50 -26.70
CA ASP A 12 -4.87 18.67 -26.27
C ASP A 12 -6.39 18.56 -26.60
N GLY A 13 -6.95 17.35 -26.56
CA GLY A 13 -8.26 17.03 -27.12
C GLY A 13 -9.44 17.09 -26.15
N SER A 14 -9.49 18.04 -25.20
CA SER A 14 -10.66 18.51 -24.42
C SER A 14 -10.37 18.74 -22.91
N ARG A 15 -10.63 20.00 -22.51
CA ARG A 15 -10.84 20.51 -21.14
C ARG A 15 -9.70 20.32 -20.12
N ILE A 16 -8.80 21.31 -20.08
CA ILE A 16 -8.30 21.84 -18.81
C ILE A 16 -9.40 22.79 -18.28
N GLU A 17 -10.46 22.25 -17.67
CA GLU A 17 -11.41 23.08 -16.92
C GLU A 17 -11.14 22.93 -15.42
N PRO A 18 -10.98 24.04 -14.67
CA PRO A 18 -10.93 24.00 -13.22
C PRO A 18 -12.35 23.72 -12.69
N SER A 19 -12.45 22.75 -11.78
CA SER A 19 -13.62 22.35 -11.00
C SER A 19 -14.68 21.46 -11.67
N ARG A 20 -14.65 20.16 -11.33
CA ARG A 20 -15.86 19.38 -11.03
C ARG A 20 -15.63 18.46 -9.84
N GLN A 21 -16.25 18.83 -8.72
CA GLN A 21 -16.55 17.93 -7.62
C GLN A 21 -17.53 16.83 -8.05
N SER A 22 -17.43 15.71 -7.35
CA SER A 22 -18.44 14.65 -7.12
C SER A 22 -18.53 13.50 -8.14
N GLY A 23 -18.18 12.30 -7.65
CA GLY A 23 -18.40 11.02 -8.31
C GLY A 23 -17.54 9.91 -7.69
N LEU A 24 -17.84 9.50 -6.45
CA LEU A 24 -17.21 8.36 -5.76
C LEU A 24 -17.29 7.08 -6.61
N LEU A 25 -16.15 6.59 -7.11
CA LEU A 25 -15.97 5.21 -7.55
C LEU A 25 -15.44 4.39 -6.37
N LYS A 26 -16.13 3.29 -6.06
CA LYS A 26 -15.93 2.43 -4.90
C LYS A 26 -15.03 1.22 -5.21
N ASN A 27 -13.78 1.41 -5.63
CA ASN A 27 -12.73 0.38 -5.48
C ASN A 27 -11.35 0.91 -5.92
N PRO A 28 -10.29 0.81 -5.11
CA PRO A 28 -8.93 1.18 -5.54
C PRO A 28 -8.31 0.18 -6.52
N LEU A 29 -8.81 -1.06 -6.58
CA LEU A 29 -8.26 -2.12 -7.45
C LEU A 29 -8.79 -2.10 -8.88
N ASP A 30 -9.88 -1.37 -9.17
CA ASP A 30 -10.40 -1.19 -10.53
C ASP A 30 -9.68 -0.05 -11.30
N LEU A 31 -8.76 0.67 -10.65
CA LEU A 31 -7.98 1.76 -11.27
C LEU A 31 -6.82 1.25 -12.13
N LEU A 32 -6.26 0.07 -11.83
CA LEU A 32 -5.07 -0.45 -12.51
C LEU A 32 -5.39 -1.36 -13.72
N SER A 33 -6.61 -1.91 -13.81
CA SER A 33 -6.96 -2.90 -14.83
C SER A 33 -7.70 -2.35 -16.06
N VAL A 34 -8.06 -1.05 -16.05
CA VAL A 34 -8.93 -0.47 -17.10
C VAL A 34 -8.19 0.50 -18.04
N TYR A 35 -6.97 0.94 -17.72
CA TYR A 35 -6.32 2.03 -18.48
C TYR A 35 -4.89 1.73 -18.96
N GLY A 36 -4.66 0.49 -19.38
CA GLY A 36 -3.54 0.11 -20.26
C GLY A 36 -3.90 0.10 -21.75
N GLY A 37 -5.11 0.51 -22.13
CA GLY A 37 -5.52 0.57 -23.53
C GLY A 37 -5.07 1.87 -24.21
N ASN A 38 -4.56 1.76 -25.44
CA ASN A 38 -4.30 2.87 -26.38
C ASN A 38 -5.56 3.66 -26.80
N GLU A 39 -6.67 3.54 -26.07
CA GLU A 39 -7.91 4.27 -26.34
C GLU A 39 -7.87 5.61 -25.58
N ASP A 40 -8.22 6.70 -26.28
CA ASP A 40 -8.34 8.09 -25.77
C ASP A 40 -7.07 8.98 -25.67
N GLY A 41 -6.19 8.97 -26.68
CA GLY A 41 -5.31 10.13 -26.95
C GLY A 41 -4.20 10.39 -25.92
N ASN A 42 -3.88 9.40 -25.09
CA ASN A 42 -2.82 9.40 -24.10
C ASN A 42 -1.97 8.15 -24.26
N LEU A 43 -0.65 8.29 -24.15
CA LEU A 43 0.30 7.20 -24.30
C LEU A 43 1.18 7.12 -23.05
N MET A 44 1.09 6.04 -22.27
CA MET A 44 2.00 5.81 -21.14
C MET A 44 3.40 5.49 -21.68
N MET A 45 4.43 6.14 -21.15
CA MET A 45 5.80 6.03 -21.64
C MET A 45 6.79 5.54 -20.59
N ILE A 46 6.54 5.85 -19.31
CA ILE A 46 7.37 5.42 -18.18
C ILE A 46 6.42 4.98 -17.08
N GLU A 47 6.70 3.82 -16.50
CA GLU A 47 6.23 3.41 -15.19
C GLU A 47 7.47 3.02 -14.40
N TRP A 48 7.80 3.79 -13.37
CA TRP A 48 9.02 3.59 -12.60
C TRP A 48 8.77 3.74 -11.11
N GLY A 49 9.76 3.41 -10.28
CA GLY A 49 9.67 3.45 -8.82
C GLY A 49 9.54 4.86 -8.23
N TYR A 50 10.18 5.09 -7.09
CA TYR A 50 9.97 6.26 -6.24
C TYR A 50 10.40 7.62 -6.84
N GLU A 51 11.25 7.65 -7.86
CA GLU A 51 11.73 8.91 -8.46
C GLU A 51 11.83 8.81 -9.98
N LEU A 52 11.61 9.92 -10.69
CA LEU A 52 11.94 10.00 -12.10
C LEU A 52 13.44 10.24 -12.23
N PRO A 53 14.20 9.40 -12.96
CA PRO A 53 15.63 9.58 -13.04
C PRO A 53 16.05 10.94 -13.61
N VAL A 54 17.12 11.51 -13.07
CA VAL A 54 17.58 12.89 -13.36
C VAL A 54 17.78 13.15 -14.85
N PHE A 55 18.22 12.15 -15.62
CA PHE A 55 18.45 12.27 -17.06
C PHE A 55 17.15 12.31 -17.90
N PHE A 56 15.97 12.12 -17.30
CA PHE A 56 14.66 12.37 -17.92
C PHE A 56 14.07 13.75 -17.60
N TYR A 57 14.62 14.50 -16.66
CA TYR A 57 14.16 15.88 -16.37
C TYR A 57 14.20 16.82 -17.59
N PRO A 58 15.12 16.64 -18.57
CA PRO A 58 15.07 17.37 -19.83
C PRO A 58 13.74 17.31 -20.57
N LEU A 59 12.93 16.25 -20.38
CA LEU A 59 11.59 16.15 -20.98
C LEU A 59 10.63 17.23 -20.46
N PHE A 60 10.89 17.77 -19.26
CA PHE A 60 10.09 18.82 -18.61
C PHE A 60 10.78 20.17 -18.73
N THR A 61 11.06 20.56 -19.96
CA THR A 61 11.69 21.83 -20.29
C THR A 61 10.70 22.78 -20.95
N ASP A 62 11.05 24.07 -20.97
CA ASP A 62 10.28 25.12 -21.64
C ASP A 62 8.85 25.32 -21.08
N HIS A 63 8.73 26.20 -20.08
CA HIS A 63 7.47 26.54 -19.40
C HIS A 63 6.67 25.36 -18.78
N PRO A 64 7.30 24.47 -17.98
CA PRO A 64 6.55 23.44 -17.29
C PRO A 64 5.62 24.06 -16.21
N PHE A 65 4.43 23.50 -16.09
CA PHE A 65 3.38 24.00 -15.19
C PHE A 65 2.71 22.88 -14.39
N LEU A 66 2.07 23.24 -13.28
CA LEU A 66 1.28 22.32 -12.47
C LEU A 66 -0.16 22.27 -12.97
N GLY A 67 -0.73 21.07 -13.04
CA GLY A 67 -2.12 20.82 -13.39
C GLY A 67 -2.69 19.67 -12.57
N ALA A 68 -3.99 19.44 -12.70
CA ALA A 68 -4.62 18.28 -12.10
C ALA A 68 -4.12 17.01 -12.77
N THR A 69 -3.74 16.00 -11.98
CA THR A 69 -3.45 14.68 -12.54
C THR A 69 -4.74 14.11 -13.15
N ARG A 70 -4.60 13.29 -14.19
CA ARG A 70 -5.75 12.67 -14.88
C ARG A 70 -6.17 11.33 -14.26
N TYR A 71 -5.24 10.62 -13.65
CA TYR A 71 -5.42 9.22 -13.26
C TYR A 71 -5.45 9.05 -11.73
N ASN A 72 -4.68 9.88 -11.01
CA ASN A 72 -4.57 9.84 -9.56
C ASN A 72 -5.18 11.10 -8.89
N ASN A 73 -4.69 11.47 -7.70
CA ASN A 73 -5.17 12.63 -6.93
C ASN A 73 -5.21 13.91 -7.80
N PRO A 74 -6.28 14.73 -7.78
CA PRO A 74 -6.41 15.94 -8.62
C PRO A 74 -5.34 17.04 -8.40
N GLU A 75 -4.30 16.80 -7.61
CA GLU A 75 -3.25 17.76 -7.26
C GLU A 75 -1.85 17.23 -7.62
N GLY A 76 -0.93 18.12 -8.01
CA GLY A 76 0.50 17.80 -8.13
C GLY A 76 1.02 17.30 -9.49
N GLY A 77 0.20 17.20 -10.54
CA GLY A 77 0.67 16.77 -11.87
C GLY A 77 1.54 17.81 -12.57
N ILE A 78 2.65 17.41 -13.20
CA ILE A 78 3.57 18.30 -13.93
C ILE A 78 3.41 18.12 -15.43
N PHE A 79 3.26 19.23 -16.15
CA PHE A 79 3.03 19.27 -17.59
C PHE A 79 4.10 20.08 -18.31
N ALA A 80 4.56 19.62 -19.49
CA ALA A 80 5.51 20.36 -20.32
C ALA A 80 5.35 20.05 -21.82
N PRO A 81 5.71 20.97 -22.74
CA PRO A 81 5.68 20.69 -24.18
C PRO A 81 6.63 19.54 -24.56
N ALA A 82 6.12 18.55 -25.30
CA ALA A 82 6.87 17.33 -25.54
C ALA A 82 8.05 17.53 -26.50
N LYS A 83 7.86 18.30 -27.56
CA LYS A 83 8.87 18.50 -28.61
C LYS A 83 10.16 19.12 -28.07
N THR A 84 10.05 20.21 -27.32
CA THR A 84 11.20 20.92 -26.75
C THR A 84 11.90 20.08 -25.67
N GLY A 85 11.13 19.28 -24.93
CA GLY A 85 11.65 18.29 -24.00
C GLY A 85 12.53 17.24 -24.66
N VAL A 86 12.05 16.60 -25.73
CA VAL A 86 12.80 15.59 -26.49
C VAL A 86 14.09 16.19 -27.10
N GLU A 87 14.05 17.43 -27.58
CA GLU A 87 15.23 18.10 -28.12
C GLU A 87 16.33 18.29 -27.06
N LEU A 88 15.99 18.73 -25.84
CA LEU A 88 16.96 18.87 -24.76
C LEU A 88 17.46 17.50 -24.26
N PHE A 89 16.58 16.50 -24.18
CA PHE A 89 16.96 15.13 -23.84
C PHE A 89 17.99 14.58 -24.83
N LYS A 90 17.73 14.70 -26.13
CA LYS A 90 18.68 14.28 -27.18
C LYS A 90 19.99 15.06 -27.09
N ALA A 91 19.94 16.35 -26.78
CA ALA A 91 21.14 17.17 -26.58
C ALA A 91 21.99 16.68 -25.39
N LEU A 92 21.37 16.31 -24.26
CA LEU A 92 22.05 15.71 -23.12
C LEU A 92 22.74 14.40 -23.50
N TYR A 93 22.05 13.47 -24.19
CA TYR A 93 22.65 12.19 -24.59
C TYR A 93 23.76 12.34 -25.64
N ASN A 94 23.66 13.32 -26.54
CA ASN A 94 24.74 13.67 -27.46
C ASN A 94 25.96 14.25 -26.71
N PHE A 95 25.71 15.06 -25.67
CA PHE A 95 26.75 15.60 -24.82
C PHE A 95 27.43 14.52 -23.98
N ILE A 96 26.67 13.57 -23.43
CA ILE A 96 27.22 12.41 -22.71
C ILE A 96 28.08 11.56 -23.63
N GLU A 97 27.65 11.30 -24.87
CA GLU A 97 28.46 10.59 -25.88
C GLU A 97 29.79 11.33 -26.15
N LEU A 98 29.74 12.66 -26.30
CA LEU A 98 30.94 13.48 -26.54
C LEU A 98 31.98 13.37 -25.41
N HIS A 99 31.54 13.14 -24.17
CA HIS A 99 32.38 12.98 -22.98
C HIS A 99 32.28 11.56 -22.39
N ALA A 100 32.06 10.56 -23.23
CA ALA A 100 31.86 9.17 -22.79
C ALA A 100 33.06 8.63 -21.99
N ASP A 101 34.28 9.10 -22.30
CA ASP A 101 35.50 8.77 -21.56
C ASP A 101 35.46 9.18 -20.08
N LYS A 102 34.63 10.17 -19.73
CA LYS A 102 34.48 10.70 -18.37
C LYS A 102 33.17 10.29 -17.70
N LEU A 103 32.12 10.03 -18.48
CA LEU A 103 30.76 9.86 -17.97
C LEU A 103 30.20 8.44 -18.11
N VAL A 104 30.81 7.59 -18.95
CA VAL A 104 30.27 6.27 -19.28
C VAL A 104 31.32 5.18 -19.00
N GLU A 105 30.90 4.09 -18.37
CA GLU A 105 31.74 2.94 -18.06
C GLU A 105 31.69 1.88 -19.17
N ASP A 106 30.50 1.64 -19.74
CA ASP A 106 30.29 0.73 -20.87
C ASP A 106 29.72 1.48 -22.09
N VAL A 107 30.62 1.98 -22.93
CA VAL A 107 30.29 2.79 -24.12
C VAL A 107 29.42 2.02 -25.13
N PRO A 108 29.72 0.77 -25.51
CA PRO A 108 28.83 -0.02 -26.37
C PRO A 108 27.39 -0.11 -25.87
N SER A 109 27.19 -0.46 -24.59
CA SER A 109 25.84 -0.59 -24.01
C SER A 109 25.12 0.76 -23.94
N PHE A 110 25.84 1.84 -23.63
CA PHE A 110 25.29 3.20 -23.68
C PHE A 110 24.84 3.60 -25.08
N LEU A 111 25.65 3.34 -26.12
CA LEU A 111 25.30 3.68 -27.50
C LEU A 111 24.06 2.92 -27.97
N GLU A 112 23.92 1.65 -27.58
CA GLU A 112 22.72 0.86 -27.87
C GLU A 112 21.49 1.41 -27.14
N ALA A 113 21.59 1.67 -25.83
CA ALA A 113 20.50 2.25 -25.05
C ALA A 113 20.08 3.62 -25.59
N LYS A 114 21.05 4.49 -25.93
CA LYS A 114 20.80 5.78 -26.56
C LYS A 114 20.01 5.65 -27.87
N LYS A 115 20.44 4.73 -28.75
CA LYS A 115 19.76 4.49 -30.03
C LYS A 115 18.31 4.06 -29.78
N ARG A 116 18.10 3.09 -28.90
CA ARG A 116 16.75 2.61 -28.53
C ARG A 116 15.87 3.72 -27.97
N LEU A 117 16.40 4.56 -27.08
CA LEU A 117 15.68 5.71 -26.53
C LEU A 117 15.32 6.74 -27.61
N PHE A 118 16.23 7.02 -28.53
CA PHE A 118 15.98 7.99 -29.61
C PHE A 118 14.92 7.47 -30.58
N ASP A 119 15.04 6.22 -31.00
CA ASP A 119 14.06 5.53 -31.87
C ASP A 119 12.69 5.48 -31.19
N TYR A 120 12.66 5.19 -29.89
CA TYR A 120 11.45 5.19 -29.08
C TYR A 120 10.78 6.58 -29.06
N PHE A 121 11.50 7.65 -28.74
CA PHE A 121 10.92 8.99 -28.72
C PHE A 121 10.46 9.46 -30.11
N GLU A 122 11.17 9.11 -31.18
CA GLU A 122 10.74 9.42 -32.55
C GLU A 122 9.44 8.69 -32.93
N ARG A 123 9.26 7.47 -32.45
CA ARG A 123 8.12 6.61 -32.78
C ARG A 123 6.87 6.90 -31.95
N TYR A 124 7.05 7.25 -30.68
CA TYR A 124 5.98 7.25 -29.68
C TYR A 124 5.60 8.64 -29.16
N VAL A 125 6.46 9.67 -29.29
CA VAL A 125 6.06 11.04 -28.95
C VAL A 125 5.23 11.63 -30.09
N ARG A 126 3.91 11.44 -30.01
CA ARG A 126 2.95 11.83 -31.05
C ARG A 126 2.11 13.04 -30.68
N TYR A 127 2.10 13.41 -29.41
CA TYR A 127 1.24 14.44 -28.87
C TYR A 127 2.02 15.63 -28.28
N ALA A 128 1.30 16.74 -28.08
CA ALA A 128 1.91 18.05 -27.86
C ALA A 128 2.63 18.19 -26.50
N TYR A 129 2.29 17.38 -25.51
CA TYR A 129 2.76 17.56 -24.15
C TYR A 129 3.11 16.24 -23.44
N PHE A 130 3.98 16.34 -22.43
CA PHE A 130 4.25 15.32 -21.43
C PHE A 130 3.53 15.64 -20.12
N HIS A 131 3.01 14.61 -19.45
CA HIS A 131 2.40 14.66 -18.12
C HIS A 131 3.14 13.70 -17.18
N LEU A 132 3.71 14.23 -16.10
CA LEU A 132 4.27 13.46 -14.99
C LEU A 132 3.24 13.34 -13.87
N ASP A 133 2.81 12.12 -13.59
CA ASP A 133 1.99 11.78 -12.44
C ASP A 133 2.89 11.14 -11.36
N ALA A 134 3.11 11.89 -10.28
CA ALA A 134 3.90 11.46 -9.13
C ALA A 134 3.04 11.40 -7.84
N SER A 135 1.72 11.32 -7.98
CA SER A 135 0.77 11.35 -6.85
C SER A 135 1.03 10.23 -5.83
N ASP A 136 1.41 9.03 -6.27
CA ASP A 136 1.68 7.89 -5.38
C ASP A 136 2.97 8.05 -4.56
N VAL A 137 3.86 8.94 -5.02
CA VAL A 137 5.10 9.33 -4.33
C VAL A 137 4.87 10.52 -3.41
N PHE A 138 3.87 11.38 -3.66
CA PHE A 138 3.58 12.55 -2.83
C PHE A 138 2.93 12.25 -1.46
N ASN A 139 3.14 11.06 -0.90
CA ASN A 139 2.65 10.66 0.42
C ASN A 139 3.76 10.57 1.48
N MET A 140 4.93 11.18 1.21
CA MET A 140 6.13 11.03 2.05
C MET A 140 6.20 12.02 3.23
N ASN A 141 5.28 12.99 3.33
CA ASN A 141 5.14 13.90 4.47
C ASN A 141 3.72 14.51 4.55
N GLU A 142 3.43 15.33 5.57
CA GLU A 142 2.11 15.93 5.80
C GLU A 142 1.75 17.11 4.87
N SER A 143 2.65 17.52 3.96
CA SER A 143 2.37 18.63 3.03
C SER A 143 1.47 18.19 1.87
N SER A 144 0.74 19.14 1.29
CA SER A 144 -0.19 18.84 0.19
C SER A 144 0.54 18.31 -1.06
N HIS A 145 -0.13 17.49 -1.87
CA HIS A 145 0.42 17.00 -3.15
C HIS A 145 0.80 18.17 -4.08
N ASN A 146 0.07 19.29 -4.01
CA ASN A 146 0.41 20.50 -4.74
C ASN A 146 1.73 21.15 -4.26
N GLU A 147 1.98 21.21 -2.95
CA GLU A 147 3.26 21.71 -2.40
C GLU A 147 4.43 20.81 -2.79
N GLN A 148 4.24 19.50 -2.73
CA GLN A 148 5.25 18.52 -3.14
C GLN A 148 5.52 18.60 -4.66
N GLY A 149 4.47 18.75 -5.48
CA GLY A 149 4.59 19.01 -6.91
C GLY A 149 5.31 20.32 -7.23
N GLN A 150 5.10 21.39 -6.45
CA GLN A 150 5.86 22.65 -6.59
C GLN A 150 7.34 22.46 -6.27
N ALA A 151 7.66 21.68 -5.23
CA ALA A 151 9.05 21.36 -4.88
C ALA A 151 9.75 20.59 -6.00
N LEU A 152 9.11 19.52 -6.51
CA LEU A 152 9.63 18.72 -7.63
C LEU A 152 9.81 19.57 -8.90
N LEU A 153 8.82 20.41 -9.24
CA LEU A 153 8.92 21.32 -10.39
C LEU A 153 10.08 22.33 -10.25
N SER A 154 10.30 22.84 -9.03
CA SER A 154 11.43 23.74 -8.73
C SER A 154 12.78 23.03 -8.92
N GLN A 155 12.86 21.77 -8.50
CA GLN A 155 14.03 20.92 -8.67
C GLN A 155 14.32 20.61 -10.14
N ILE A 156 13.31 20.18 -10.91
CA ILE A 156 13.40 19.96 -12.36
C ILE A 156 13.95 21.20 -13.08
N LYS A 157 13.45 22.40 -12.72
CA LYS A 157 13.93 23.67 -13.31
C LYS A 157 15.41 23.92 -13.03
N LYS A 158 15.85 23.78 -11.79
CA LYS A 158 17.27 23.96 -11.40
C LYS A 158 18.18 22.95 -12.10
N THR A 159 17.80 21.68 -12.14
CA THR A 159 18.55 20.62 -12.83
C THR A 159 18.66 20.90 -14.33
N ASN A 160 17.57 21.32 -14.98
CA ASN A 160 17.58 21.66 -16.40
C ASN A 160 18.46 22.90 -16.72
N GLU A 161 18.55 23.88 -15.82
CA GLU A 161 19.50 25.00 -15.96
C GLU A 161 20.95 24.53 -15.93
N ILE A 162 21.28 23.60 -15.02
CA ILE A 162 22.62 23.02 -14.91
C ILE A 162 22.96 22.19 -16.14
N ILE A 163 22.03 21.34 -16.62
CA ILE A 163 22.21 20.55 -17.85
C ILE A 163 22.47 21.46 -19.05
N ARG A 164 21.66 22.52 -19.23
CA ARG A 164 21.88 23.49 -20.31
C ARG A 164 23.23 24.18 -20.19
N LYS A 165 23.64 24.55 -18.98
CA LYS A 165 24.96 25.15 -18.73
C LYS A 165 26.09 24.17 -19.08
N ALA A 166 26.01 22.92 -18.64
CA ALA A 166 26.97 21.86 -18.96
C ALA A 166 27.15 21.68 -20.47
N ILE A 167 26.04 21.59 -21.21
CA ILE A 167 26.03 21.46 -22.67
C ILE A 167 26.64 22.71 -23.33
N THR A 168 26.22 23.91 -22.93
CA THR A 168 26.65 25.16 -23.57
C THR A 168 28.10 25.53 -23.27
N THR A 169 28.61 25.25 -22.07
CA THR A 169 30.03 25.46 -21.72
C THR A 169 30.91 24.26 -22.06
N ASN A 170 30.31 23.19 -22.59
CA ASN A 170 30.94 21.92 -22.88
C ASN A 170 31.72 21.32 -21.67
N ASP A 171 31.16 21.45 -20.47
CA ASP A 171 31.80 21.05 -19.20
C ASP A 171 30.96 19.99 -18.47
N PRO A 172 31.35 18.70 -18.54
CA PRO A 172 30.58 17.61 -17.95
C PRO A 172 30.65 17.60 -16.42
N SER A 173 31.61 18.31 -15.80
CA SER A 173 31.73 18.36 -14.34
C SER A 173 30.57 19.10 -13.68
N LEU A 174 29.89 19.98 -14.44
CA LEU A 174 28.71 20.70 -13.97
C LEU A 174 27.53 19.77 -13.68
N LEU A 175 27.45 18.58 -14.31
CA LEU A 175 26.39 17.60 -14.03
C LEU A 175 26.44 17.07 -12.59
N ASN A 176 27.60 17.12 -11.92
CA ASN A 176 27.72 16.77 -10.50
C ASN A 176 27.05 17.80 -9.57
N GLN A 177 26.66 18.97 -10.09
CA GLN A 177 26.00 20.03 -9.32
C GLN A 177 24.48 19.91 -9.35
N CYS A 178 23.92 18.95 -10.11
CA CYS A 178 22.48 18.69 -10.10
C CYS A 178 22.04 18.36 -8.66
N PRO A 179 21.00 19.01 -8.10
CA PRO A 179 20.54 18.79 -6.73
C PRO A 179 20.35 17.32 -6.38
N ASP A 180 19.73 16.55 -7.28
CA ASP A 180 19.50 15.11 -7.13
C ASP A 180 20.78 14.27 -6.99
N ILE A 181 21.91 14.77 -7.51
CA ILE A 181 23.22 14.15 -7.37
C ILE A 181 23.89 14.61 -6.08
N GLN A 182 23.71 15.87 -5.66
CA GLN A 182 24.32 16.40 -4.44
C GLN A 182 23.64 15.90 -3.16
N ASP A 183 22.31 15.75 -3.21
CA ASP A 183 21.46 15.36 -2.09
C ASP A 183 20.99 13.89 -2.21
N SER A 184 21.72 13.06 -2.96
CA SER A 184 21.34 11.67 -3.22
C SER A 184 21.28 10.83 -1.94
N ILE A 185 20.09 10.30 -1.63
CA ILE A 185 19.88 9.37 -0.51
C ILE A 185 20.56 8.01 -0.71
N TYR A 186 20.95 7.69 -1.95
CA TYR A 186 21.63 6.46 -2.34
C TYR A 186 23.16 6.59 -2.33
N GLY A 187 23.69 7.75 -1.94
CA GLY A 187 25.13 7.98 -1.73
C GLY A 187 25.94 8.20 -3.02
N TYR A 188 25.28 8.53 -4.14
CA TYR A 188 25.98 8.91 -5.36
C TYR A 188 26.69 10.26 -5.16
N ASN A 189 27.99 10.31 -5.42
CA ASN A 189 28.79 11.53 -5.27
C ASN A 189 29.09 12.21 -6.61
N THR A 190 28.74 11.56 -7.73
CA THR A 190 28.95 12.09 -9.09
C THR A 190 27.84 11.62 -10.03
N PHE A 191 27.56 12.42 -11.06
CA PHE A 191 26.64 12.06 -12.13
C PHE A 191 27.09 10.79 -12.85
N ARG A 192 28.41 10.57 -12.98
CA ARG A 192 28.95 9.34 -13.56
C ARG A 192 28.49 8.10 -12.80
N GLN A 193 28.61 8.10 -11.46
CA GLN A 193 28.17 6.96 -10.65
C GLN A 193 26.68 6.68 -10.87
N TYR A 194 25.85 7.71 -10.74
CA TYR A 194 24.40 7.61 -10.94
C TYR A 194 24.03 7.10 -12.35
N PHE A 195 24.65 7.64 -13.39
CA PHE A 195 24.30 7.35 -14.79
C PHE A 195 24.67 5.93 -15.22
N ASN A 196 25.67 5.32 -14.58
CA ASN A 196 26.14 3.96 -14.89
C ASN A 196 25.50 2.89 -14.00
N GLU A 197 24.52 3.24 -13.16
CA GLU A 197 23.81 2.27 -12.33
C GLU A 197 23.07 1.23 -13.19
N PRO A 198 23.35 -0.08 -13.01
CA PRO A 198 22.80 -1.13 -13.86
C PRO A 198 21.26 -1.13 -13.91
N VAL A 199 20.60 -0.75 -12.82
CA VAL A 199 19.14 -0.73 -12.71
C VAL A 199 18.48 0.19 -13.74
N TYR A 200 19.16 1.24 -14.20
CA TYR A 200 18.60 2.15 -15.19
C TYR A 200 18.91 1.72 -16.63
N ALA A 201 19.95 0.92 -16.87
CA ALA A 201 20.53 0.64 -18.19
C ALA A 201 20.61 1.90 -19.09
N TYR A 202 21.25 2.95 -18.57
CA TYR A 202 21.34 4.26 -19.24
C TYR A 202 19.99 4.91 -19.59
N GLY A 203 18.93 4.53 -18.86
CA GLY A 203 17.55 4.98 -19.01
C GLY A 203 16.64 4.02 -19.77
N TRP A 204 17.15 2.95 -20.37
CA TRP A 204 16.31 2.05 -21.17
C TRP A 204 15.34 1.21 -20.33
N GLU A 205 15.76 0.70 -19.17
CA GLU A 205 14.89 -0.12 -18.29
C GLU A 205 13.72 0.68 -17.69
N VAL A 206 13.82 2.01 -17.73
CA VAL A 206 12.80 2.93 -17.19
C VAL A 206 11.61 3.08 -18.13
N ILE A 207 11.77 2.76 -19.41
CA ILE A 207 10.71 2.91 -20.41
C ILE A 207 9.63 1.83 -20.19
N PHE A 208 8.37 2.25 -20.10
CA PHE A 208 7.24 1.33 -20.04
C PHE A 208 7.08 0.61 -21.39
N PRO A 209 6.89 -0.72 -21.41
CA PRO A 209 6.58 -1.43 -22.64
C PRO A 209 5.25 -0.95 -23.20
N ILE A 210 5.28 -0.16 -24.27
CA ILE A 210 4.09 0.19 -25.05
C ILE A 210 3.83 -0.95 -26.03
N ASP A 211 3.39 -2.08 -25.47
CA ASP A 211 2.89 -3.32 -26.07
C ASP A 211 3.68 -4.01 -27.20
N GLU A 212 3.41 -5.32 -27.26
CA GLU A 212 3.70 -6.32 -28.28
C GLU A 212 3.20 -5.98 -29.71
N ASP A 213 2.78 -4.73 -29.95
CA ASP A 213 2.18 -4.20 -31.18
C ASP A 213 2.93 -2.95 -31.71
N MET A 214 4.24 -3.11 -31.97
CA MET A 214 5.02 -2.18 -32.79
C MET A 214 4.48 -2.18 -34.25
N PRO A 215 4.06 -1.02 -34.85
CA PRO A 215 3.72 -0.95 -36.27
C PRO A 215 4.81 -1.46 -37.23
N GLU A 216 4.36 -2.30 -38.16
CA GLU A 216 5.08 -3.15 -39.10
C GLU A 216 6.18 -2.44 -39.94
N ILE A 217 7.44 -2.81 -39.71
CA ILE A 217 8.12 -3.54 -40.79
C ILE A 217 7.43 -4.91 -40.70
N GLU A 218 6.80 -5.45 -41.76
CA GLU A 218 6.15 -6.78 -41.71
C GLU A 218 7.21 -7.84 -41.40
N GLU A 219 7.58 -7.94 -40.12
CA GLU A 219 8.53 -8.86 -39.57
C GLU A 219 7.85 -10.20 -39.44
N PHE A 220 8.64 -11.23 -39.71
CA PHE A 220 8.24 -12.60 -39.52
C PHE A 220 7.95 -12.84 -38.04
N PRO A 221 6.91 -13.58 -37.67
CA PRO A 221 6.63 -13.91 -36.27
C PRO A 221 7.88 -14.47 -35.59
N GLU A 222 8.12 -14.13 -34.33
CA GLU A 222 9.36 -14.48 -33.64
C GLU A 222 9.61 -16.00 -33.66
N GLY A 223 10.76 -16.41 -34.21
CA GLY A 223 11.12 -17.83 -34.37
C GLY A 223 10.49 -18.55 -35.57
N LEU A 224 9.72 -17.87 -36.42
CA LEU A 224 9.17 -18.40 -37.67
C LEU A 224 9.78 -17.71 -38.89
N ASP A 225 9.94 -18.46 -39.98
CA ASP A 225 10.45 -17.96 -41.27
C ASP A 225 9.33 -17.76 -42.30
N ILE A 226 8.06 -17.79 -41.89
CA ILE A 226 6.89 -17.67 -42.77
C ILE A 226 5.93 -16.63 -42.21
N ARG A 227 5.38 -15.77 -43.08
CA ARG A 227 4.33 -14.81 -42.73
C ARG A 227 3.19 -14.81 -43.74
N VAL A 228 2.03 -14.35 -43.29
CA VAL A 228 0.91 -14.00 -44.17
C VAL A 228 1.24 -12.68 -44.87
N TYR A 229 0.83 -12.55 -46.13
CA TYR A 229 0.82 -11.28 -46.87
C TYR A 229 -0.52 -11.12 -47.58
N GLN A 230 -0.87 -9.87 -47.88
CA GLN A 230 -2.10 -9.54 -48.60
C GLN A 230 -1.81 -8.92 -49.97
N ARG A 231 -2.53 -9.35 -51.02
CA ARG A 231 -2.51 -8.76 -52.36
C ARG A 231 -3.91 -8.86 -52.97
N ASP A 232 -4.42 -7.78 -53.54
CA ASP A 232 -5.73 -7.73 -54.21
C ASP A 232 -6.90 -8.28 -53.36
N ASN A 233 -6.92 -7.94 -52.06
CA ASN A 233 -7.89 -8.42 -51.06
C ASN A 233 -7.89 -9.95 -50.85
N LYS A 234 -6.82 -10.63 -51.23
CA LYS A 234 -6.59 -12.05 -50.94
C LYS A 234 -5.32 -12.20 -50.11
N PHE A 235 -5.24 -13.29 -49.35
CA PHE A 235 -4.11 -13.61 -48.51
C PHE A 235 -3.30 -14.77 -49.09
N GLY A 236 -1.99 -14.72 -48.90
CA GLY A 236 -1.03 -15.76 -49.25
C GLY A 236 0.08 -15.83 -48.21
N PHE A 237 1.03 -16.75 -48.40
CA PHE A 237 2.14 -16.96 -47.47
C PHE A 237 3.47 -16.77 -48.18
N VAL A 238 4.41 -16.11 -47.51
CA VAL A 238 5.76 -15.84 -48.03
C VAL A 238 6.80 -16.23 -46.98
N HIS A 239 7.91 -16.80 -47.43
CA HIS A 239 9.04 -17.19 -46.60
C HIS A 239 10.01 -16.00 -46.40
N ARG A 240 10.84 -16.03 -45.35
CA ARG A 240 11.82 -14.98 -44.98
C ARG A 240 12.86 -14.67 -46.04
N ASN A 241 13.14 -15.62 -46.91
CA ASN A 241 14.03 -15.42 -48.08
C ASN A 241 13.31 -14.76 -49.27
N GLY A 242 12.06 -14.34 -49.13
CA GLY A 242 11.25 -13.75 -50.20
C GLY A 242 10.58 -14.75 -51.15
N HIS A 243 10.72 -16.06 -50.91
CA HIS A 243 10.04 -17.09 -51.68
C HIS A 243 8.54 -17.13 -51.34
N GLU A 244 7.69 -16.99 -52.35
CA GLU A 244 6.24 -17.14 -52.21
C GLU A 244 5.91 -18.63 -51.98
N ILE A 245 5.33 -18.94 -50.82
CA ILE A 245 4.91 -20.30 -50.44
C ILE A 245 3.56 -20.60 -51.05
N THR A 246 2.63 -19.65 -50.93
CA THR A 246 1.36 -19.67 -51.66
C THR A 246 1.10 -18.31 -52.27
N PRO A 247 0.49 -18.26 -53.47
CA PRO A 247 -0.04 -17.02 -54.00
C PRO A 247 -1.17 -16.48 -53.09
N ALA A 248 -1.51 -15.20 -53.27
CA ALA A 248 -2.63 -14.56 -52.60
C ALA A 248 -3.96 -15.06 -53.18
N ILE A 249 -4.44 -16.21 -52.68
CA ILE A 249 -5.64 -16.90 -53.18
C ILE A 249 -6.70 -17.11 -52.09
N TYR A 250 -6.35 -16.90 -50.82
CA TYR A 250 -7.25 -17.14 -49.69
C TYR A 250 -8.09 -15.91 -49.37
N ASP A 251 -9.34 -16.13 -48.99
CA ASP A 251 -10.24 -15.08 -48.50
C ASP A 251 -9.78 -14.56 -47.13
N LEU A 252 -9.34 -15.48 -46.27
CA LEU A 252 -8.76 -15.23 -44.95
C LEU A 252 -7.62 -16.22 -44.72
N ALA A 253 -6.58 -15.80 -43.98
CA ALA A 253 -5.48 -16.67 -43.59
C ALA A 253 -4.93 -16.24 -42.23
N TYR A 254 -4.74 -17.20 -41.32
CA TYR A 254 -4.07 -17.00 -40.05
C TYR A 254 -2.63 -17.55 -40.15
N GLY A 255 -1.70 -16.89 -39.46
CA GLY A 255 -0.28 -17.25 -39.50
C GLY A 255 0.02 -18.62 -38.90
N PHE A 256 1.20 -19.16 -39.22
CA PHE A 256 1.70 -20.33 -38.51
C PHE A 256 1.99 -19.97 -37.05
N LYS A 257 1.76 -20.92 -36.14
CA LYS A 257 2.15 -20.81 -34.74
C LYS A 257 3.51 -21.47 -34.49
N ARG A 258 4.18 -21.07 -33.41
CA ARG A 258 5.45 -21.65 -32.95
C ARG A 258 5.21 -22.96 -32.19
N ASP A 259 4.40 -23.84 -32.77
CA ASP A 259 4.02 -25.11 -32.17
C ASP A 259 4.45 -26.30 -33.05
N GLU A 260 4.26 -27.51 -32.53
CA GLU A 260 4.59 -28.73 -33.26
C GLU A 260 3.61 -29.04 -34.41
N THR A 261 2.50 -28.30 -34.52
CA THR A 261 1.42 -28.61 -35.47
C THR A 261 1.80 -28.25 -36.90
N ASN A 262 2.58 -27.18 -37.08
CA ASN A 262 3.12 -26.74 -38.39
C ASN A 262 2.05 -26.53 -39.48
N VAL A 263 0.83 -26.14 -39.09
CA VAL A 263 -0.28 -25.85 -40.01
C VAL A 263 -0.78 -24.42 -39.84
N ALA A 264 -1.35 -23.87 -40.91
CA ALA A 264 -2.00 -22.55 -40.91
C ALA A 264 -3.46 -22.67 -41.36
N LEU A 265 -4.36 -22.01 -40.64
CA LEU A 265 -5.79 -21.99 -40.94
C LEU A 265 -6.07 -21.01 -42.09
N VAL A 266 -6.75 -21.48 -43.13
CA VAL A 266 -7.03 -20.70 -44.35
C VAL A 266 -8.48 -20.85 -44.77
N GLN A 267 -9.02 -19.82 -45.42
CA GLN A 267 -10.34 -19.83 -46.02
C GLN A 267 -10.25 -19.64 -47.53
N ARG A 268 -10.93 -20.47 -48.31
CA ARG A 268 -11.06 -20.33 -49.76
C ARG A 268 -12.50 -20.58 -50.19
N ASP A 269 -13.05 -19.66 -50.96
CA ASP A 269 -14.45 -19.65 -51.42
C ASP A 269 -15.45 -19.77 -50.25
N GLY A 270 -15.13 -19.10 -49.13
CA GLY A 270 -15.93 -19.13 -47.91
C GLY A 270 -15.93 -20.46 -47.15
N LYS A 271 -15.01 -21.39 -47.48
CA LYS A 271 -14.81 -22.66 -46.76
C LYS A 271 -13.44 -22.70 -46.11
N TRP A 272 -13.38 -23.23 -44.90
CA TRP A 272 -12.16 -23.35 -44.12
C TRP A 272 -11.43 -24.66 -44.40
N GLY A 273 -10.10 -24.58 -44.36
CA GLY A 273 -9.15 -25.69 -44.47
C GLY A 273 -7.82 -25.27 -43.85
N MET A 274 -6.77 -26.08 -44.05
CA MET A 274 -5.45 -25.79 -43.49
C MET A 274 -4.33 -26.20 -44.44
N ILE A 275 -3.23 -25.45 -44.39
CA ILE A 275 -2.02 -25.72 -45.17
C ILE A 275 -0.83 -26.03 -44.28
N ASP A 276 0.14 -26.79 -44.78
CA ASP A 276 1.47 -26.91 -44.17
C ASP A 276 2.38 -25.73 -44.55
N LYS A 277 3.53 -25.67 -43.88
CA LYS A 277 4.61 -24.70 -44.12
C LYS A 277 5.18 -24.68 -45.55
N ASN A 278 4.90 -25.68 -46.37
CA ASN A 278 5.30 -25.71 -47.78
C ASN A 278 4.16 -25.26 -48.72
N GLY A 279 3.03 -24.82 -48.17
CA GLY A 279 1.84 -24.44 -48.93
C GLY A 279 1.00 -25.63 -49.39
N GLY A 280 1.30 -26.84 -48.93
CA GLY A 280 0.53 -28.03 -49.22
C GLY A 280 -0.80 -28.02 -48.46
N GLU A 281 -1.91 -28.28 -49.14
CA GLU A 281 -3.23 -28.39 -48.51
C GLU A 281 -3.29 -29.70 -47.69
N CYS A 282 -3.12 -29.60 -46.36
CA CYS A 282 -3.24 -30.73 -45.44
C CYS A 282 -4.69 -31.05 -45.11
N ILE A 283 -5.52 -30.01 -45.02
CA ILE A 283 -6.96 -30.11 -44.77
C ILE A 283 -7.66 -29.30 -45.84
N ALA A 284 -8.50 -29.96 -46.64
CA ALA A 284 -9.18 -29.30 -47.74
C ALA A 284 -10.11 -28.17 -47.27
N CYS A 285 -10.19 -27.10 -48.05
CA CYS A 285 -11.12 -25.98 -47.81
C CYS A 285 -12.57 -26.40 -48.12
N ILE A 286 -13.16 -27.24 -47.26
CA ILE A 286 -14.50 -27.82 -47.44
C ILE A 286 -15.39 -27.67 -46.20
N TYR A 287 -14.87 -27.08 -45.13
CA TYR A 287 -15.55 -26.92 -43.85
C TYR A 287 -16.28 -25.58 -43.77
N ASP A 288 -17.44 -25.58 -43.13
CA ASP A 288 -18.22 -24.37 -42.90
C ASP A 288 -17.53 -23.49 -41.85
N GLU A 289 -16.93 -24.11 -40.84
CA GLU A 289 -16.08 -23.50 -39.82
C GLU A 289 -14.94 -24.46 -39.46
N ALA A 290 -13.78 -23.91 -39.08
CA ALA A 290 -12.67 -24.67 -38.52
C ALA A 290 -11.88 -23.78 -37.55
N TYR A 291 -11.36 -24.37 -36.49
CA TYR A 291 -10.54 -23.72 -35.48
C TYR A 291 -9.11 -24.22 -35.61
N GLU A 292 -8.15 -23.40 -35.18
CA GLU A 292 -6.74 -23.79 -35.14
C GLU A 292 -6.52 -24.94 -34.16
N PHE A 293 -5.40 -25.65 -34.30
CA PHE A 293 -4.98 -26.58 -33.25
C PHE A 293 -4.56 -25.77 -32.01
N PRO A 294 -5.06 -26.10 -30.81
CA PRO A 294 -4.49 -25.57 -29.57
C PRO A 294 -3.03 -25.99 -29.41
N ASP A 295 -2.25 -25.24 -28.64
CA ASP A 295 -0.81 -25.52 -28.47
C ASP A 295 -0.58 -26.96 -27.97
N GLY A 296 0.17 -27.74 -28.74
CA GLY A 296 0.48 -29.15 -28.45
C GLY A 296 -0.70 -30.13 -28.66
N ALA A 297 -1.83 -29.67 -29.19
CA ALA A 297 -3.00 -30.52 -29.44
C ALA A 297 -2.83 -31.42 -30.68
N SER A 298 -3.48 -32.59 -30.64
CA SER A 298 -3.48 -33.56 -31.75
C SER A 298 -4.66 -33.38 -32.71
N TYR A 299 -5.67 -32.60 -32.33
CA TYR A 299 -6.92 -32.44 -33.07
C TYR A 299 -7.37 -30.98 -33.10
N ALA A 300 -7.94 -30.58 -34.24
CA ALA A 300 -8.64 -29.32 -34.42
C ALA A 300 -10.14 -29.56 -34.52
N VAL A 301 -10.93 -28.55 -34.15
CA VAL A 301 -12.38 -28.58 -34.25
C VAL A 301 -12.81 -28.12 -35.65
N VAL A 302 -13.69 -28.88 -36.30
CA VAL A 302 -14.26 -28.55 -37.61
C VAL A 302 -15.78 -28.74 -37.64
N CYS A 303 -16.45 -27.91 -38.46
CA CYS A 303 -17.88 -27.96 -38.69
C CYS A 303 -18.18 -28.16 -40.18
N LYS A 304 -19.10 -29.07 -40.50
CA LYS A 304 -19.64 -29.26 -41.85
C LYS A 304 -21.10 -29.67 -41.80
N GLY A 305 -21.96 -28.92 -42.49
CA GLY A 305 -23.40 -29.12 -42.49
C GLY A 305 -24.02 -28.90 -41.11
N GLN A 306 -23.54 -27.90 -40.35
CA GLN A 306 -23.93 -27.64 -38.95
C GLN A 306 -23.62 -28.77 -37.97
N LYS A 307 -22.75 -29.72 -38.36
CA LYS A 307 -22.30 -30.80 -37.49
C LYS A 307 -20.80 -30.68 -37.23
N TRP A 308 -20.47 -30.85 -35.96
CA TRP A 308 -19.15 -30.58 -35.40
C TRP A 308 -18.41 -31.88 -35.10
N GLY A 309 -17.09 -31.79 -35.02
CA GLY A 309 -16.22 -32.87 -34.60
C GLY A 309 -14.76 -32.52 -34.78
N TYR A 310 -13.91 -33.55 -34.82
CA TYR A 310 -12.46 -33.39 -34.75
C TYR A 310 -11.78 -33.85 -36.04
N ILE A 311 -10.67 -33.22 -36.35
CA ILE A 311 -9.79 -33.59 -37.45
C ILE A 311 -8.34 -33.58 -37.00
N ASP A 312 -7.54 -34.53 -37.48
CA ASP A 312 -6.10 -34.51 -37.25
C ASP A 312 -5.38 -33.64 -38.31
N ARG A 313 -4.10 -33.37 -38.07
CA ARG A 313 -3.25 -32.57 -38.97
C ARG A 313 -3.07 -33.14 -40.38
N HIS A 314 -3.47 -34.38 -40.61
CA HIS A 314 -3.40 -35.06 -41.91
C HIS A 314 -4.77 -35.09 -42.62
N GLY A 315 -5.76 -34.37 -42.08
CA GLY A 315 -7.11 -34.31 -42.63
C GLY A 315 -7.96 -35.56 -42.35
N ARG A 316 -7.51 -36.45 -41.45
CA ARG A 316 -8.28 -37.64 -41.06
C ARG A 316 -9.29 -37.27 -39.99
N GLN A 317 -10.52 -37.72 -40.18
CA GLN A 317 -11.60 -37.59 -39.20
C GLN A 317 -11.66 -38.89 -38.39
N PRO A 318 -11.14 -38.91 -37.15
CA PRO A 318 -11.19 -40.11 -36.30
C PRO A 318 -12.64 -40.49 -35.93
N LEU A 319 -13.54 -39.50 -35.88
CA LEU A 319 -14.97 -39.68 -35.67
C LEU A 319 -15.78 -38.97 -36.75
N PRO A 320 -16.98 -39.48 -37.09
CA PRO A 320 -17.93 -38.76 -37.94
C PRO A 320 -18.32 -37.39 -37.34
N LEU A 321 -18.50 -36.38 -38.20
CA LEU A 321 -19.02 -35.07 -37.79
C LEU A 321 -20.54 -35.18 -37.57
N ILE A 322 -20.94 -35.53 -36.35
CA ILE A 322 -22.35 -35.78 -35.98
C ILE A 322 -22.84 -34.94 -34.80
N TYR A 323 -21.94 -34.27 -34.10
CA TYR A 323 -22.25 -33.53 -32.87
C TYR A 323 -22.87 -32.17 -33.16
N ASP A 324 -23.70 -31.70 -32.24
CA ASP A 324 -24.35 -30.39 -32.33
C ASP A 324 -23.36 -29.24 -32.08
N ASN A 325 -22.30 -29.51 -31.31
CA ASN A 325 -21.16 -28.62 -31.08
C ASN A 325 -19.92 -29.42 -30.66
N ALA A 326 -18.72 -28.85 -30.78
CA ALA A 326 -17.48 -29.38 -30.23
C ALA A 326 -16.56 -28.23 -29.76
N LEU A 327 -15.81 -28.44 -28.68
CA LEU A 327 -14.78 -27.50 -28.18
C LEU A 327 -13.39 -28.14 -28.30
N ASP A 328 -12.35 -27.40 -27.93
CA ASP A 328 -10.98 -27.88 -27.99
C ASP A 328 -10.76 -29.21 -27.23
N ALA A 329 -9.90 -30.05 -27.80
CA ALA A 329 -9.52 -31.32 -27.22
C ALA A 329 -8.26 -31.18 -26.35
N LEU A 330 -8.27 -31.79 -25.16
CA LEU A 330 -7.09 -31.93 -24.32
C LEU A 330 -6.51 -33.34 -24.51
N GLY A 331 -5.45 -33.44 -25.32
CA GLY A 331 -4.91 -34.72 -25.78
C GLY A 331 -5.90 -35.45 -26.68
N ASN A 332 -6.34 -36.65 -26.27
CA ASN A 332 -7.35 -37.43 -26.99
C ASN A 332 -8.78 -37.22 -26.47
N ILE A 333 -8.98 -36.33 -25.49
CA ILE A 333 -10.28 -36.12 -24.86
C ILE A 333 -10.90 -34.85 -25.43
N GLY A 334 -11.96 -35.02 -26.21
CA GLY A 334 -12.74 -33.95 -26.80
C GLY A 334 -13.97 -33.60 -25.95
N THR A 335 -14.39 -32.33 -26.00
CA THR A 335 -15.68 -31.90 -25.44
C THR A 335 -16.69 -31.77 -26.58
N VAL A 336 -17.79 -32.52 -26.52
CA VAL A 336 -18.82 -32.51 -27.58
C VAL A 336 -20.20 -32.24 -26.99
N GLN A 337 -21.11 -31.72 -27.81
CA GLN A 337 -22.51 -31.51 -27.48
C GLN A 337 -23.41 -32.41 -28.32
N GLU A 338 -24.35 -33.09 -27.66
CA GLU A 338 -25.41 -33.85 -28.31
C GLU A 338 -26.72 -33.62 -27.55
N GLY A 339 -27.81 -33.31 -28.26
CA GLY A 339 -29.12 -33.09 -27.63
C GLY A 339 -29.13 -31.90 -26.66
N GLY A 340 -28.27 -30.91 -26.90
CA GLY A 340 -28.11 -29.72 -26.06
C GLY A 340 -27.27 -29.92 -24.79
N ARG A 341 -26.71 -31.11 -24.56
CA ARG A 341 -25.89 -31.43 -23.39
C ARG A 341 -24.43 -31.69 -23.77
N TYR A 342 -23.49 -31.22 -22.96
CA TYR A 342 -22.06 -31.40 -23.18
C TYR A 342 -21.52 -32.62 -22.42
N PHE A 343 -20.56 -33.34 -23.00
CA PHE A 343 -19.82 -34.42 -22.35
C PHE A 343 -18.42 -34.58 -22.97
N LEU A 344 -17.53 -35.25 -22.23
CA LEU A 344 -16.21 -35.63 -22.71
C LEU A 344 -16.28 -36.95 -23.48
N ILE A 345 -15.53 -37.04 -24.58
CA ILE A 345 -15.41 -38.22 -25.43
C ILE A 345 -13.94 -38.52 -25.72
N ASP A 346 -13.57 -39.80 -25.71
CA ASP A 346 -12.29 -40.24 -26.27
C ASP A 346 -12.40 -40.23 -27.79
N ILE A 347 -11.63 -39.35 -28.43
CA ILE A 347 -11.68 -39.10 -29.87
C ILE A 347 -11.24 -40.34 -30.68
N LEU A 348 -10.40 -41.22 -30.11
CA LEU A 348 -9.91 -42.40 -30.80
C LEU A 348 -10.90 -43.56 -30.73
N SER A 349 -11.51 -43.79 -29.57
CA SER A 349 -12.46 -44.90 -29.39
C SER A 349 -13.91 -44.53 -29.70
N GLY A 350 -14.25 -43.24 -29.61
CA GLY A 350 -15.63 -42.75 -29.64
C GLY A 350 -16.41 -43.03 -28.36
N GLU A 351 -15.75 -43.51 -27.30
CA GLU A 351 -16.40 -43.79 -26.02
C GLU A 351 -16.60 -42.50 -25.22
N LYS A 352 -17.80 -42.36 -24.64
CA LYS A 352 -18.13 -41.27 -23.73
C LYS A 352 -17.41 -41.45 -22.40
N CYS A 353 -16.63 -40.44 -21.99
CA CYS A 353 -15.77 -40.47 -20.82
C CYS A 353 -16.37 -39.80 -19.58
N SER A 354 -17.45 -39.03 -19.71
CA SER A 354 -18.08 -38.32 -18.58
C SER A 354 -19.61 -38.41 -18.57
N ALA A 355 -20.20 -37.96 -17.47
CA ALA A 355 -21.61 -37.58 -17.42
C ALA A 355 -21.90 -36.39 -18.36
N GLU A 356 -23.19 -36.08 -18.53
CA GLU A 356 -23.68 -34.94 -19.33
C GLU A 356 -23.91 -33.70 -18.47
N TYR A 357 -23.50 -32.54 -18.97
CA TYR A 357 -23.58 -31.25 -18.30
C TYR A 357 -24.27 -30.20 -19.18
N ASP A 358 -24.73 -29.11 -18.55
CA ASP A 358 -25.29 -27.97 -19.29
C ASP A 358 -24.19 -27.22 -20.05
N GLU A 359 -22.99 -27.11 -19.47
CA GLU A 359 -21.79 -26.55 -20.08
C GLU A 359 -20.55 -27.27 -19.52
N ILE A 360 -19.49 -27.34 -20.35
CA ILE A 360 -18.14 -27.73 -19.98
C ILE A 360 -17.19 -26.69 -20.56
N ASN A 361 -16.35 -26.08 -19.74
CA ASN A 361 -15.34 -25.10 -20.17
C ASN A 361 -13.94 -25.56 -19.73
N ILE A 362 -12.93 -25.39 -20.58
CA ILE A 362 -11.54 -25.66 -20.21
C ILE A 362 -11.06 -24.55 -19.27
N LEU A 363 -10.55 -24.92 -18.08
CA LEU A 363 -9.98 -24.00 -17.10
C LEU A 363 -8.45 -23.97 -17.13
N SER A 364 -7.82 -25.11 -17.41
CA SER A 364 -6.37 -25.21 -17.56
C SER A 364 -6.02 -26.28 -18.58
N TYR A 365 -5.01 -26.02 -19.40
CA TYR A 365 -4.43 -26.96 -20.36
C TYR A 365 -3.32 -27.80 -19.72
N ALA A 366 -2.64 -27.27 -18.70
CA ALA A 366 -1.50 -27.92 -18.05
C ALA A 366 -1.44 -27.52 -16.56
N PRO A 367 -1.89 -28.39 -15.63
CA PRO A 367 -2.54 -29.68 -15.88
C PRO A 367 -3.98 -29.52 -16.39
N PRO A 368 -4.47 -30.43 -17.27
CA PRO A 368 -5.82 -30.41 -17.82
C PRO A 368 -6.94 -30.39 -16.76
N LEU A 369 -7.76 -29.34 -16.76
CA LEU A 369 -8.91 -29.20 -15.86
C LEU A 369 -10.09 -28.52 -16.56
N TYR A 370 -11.31 -29.01 -16.29
CA TYR A 370 -12.55 -28.44 -16.81
C TYR A 370 -13.44 -27.89 -15.69
N GLU A 371 -14.10 -26.77 -15.94
CA GLU A 371 -15.31 -26.34 -15.23
C GLU A 371 -16.50 -27.12 -15.81
N ILE A 372 -17.31 -27.71 -14.93
CA ILE A 372 -18.58 -28.34 -15.30
C ILE A 372 -19.74 -27.57 -14.69
N ARG A 373 -20.81 -27.36 -15.46
CA ARG A 373 -22.01 -26.66 -14.99
C ARG A 373 -23.24 -27.54 -15.06
N GLN A 374 -24.00 -27.54 -13.96
CA GLN A 374 -25.34 -28.09 -13.90
C GLN A 374 -26.30 -27.09 -13.27
N ALA A 375 -27.30 -26.64 -14.04
CA ALA A 375 -28.12 -25.48 -13.74
C ALA A 375 -27.25 -24.25 -13.39
N THR A 376 -27.38 -23.72 -12.17
CA THR A 376 -26.60 -22.58 -11.67
C THR A 376 -25.38 -23.00 -10.86
N LYS A 377 -25.07 -24.31 -10.82
CA LYS A 377 -24.01 -24.88 -10.00
C LYS A 377 -22.80 -25.25 -10.84
N LYS A 378 -21.62 -24.97 -10.28
CA LYS A 378 -20.31 -25.19 -10.86
C LYS A 378 -19.54 -26.25 -10.08
N GLY A 379 -18.78 -27.06 -10.80
CA GLY A 379 -17.88 -28.10 -10.29
C GLY A 379 -16.63 -28.21 -11.16
N LEU A 380 -15.82 -29.22 -10.89
CA LEU A 380 -14.56 -29.48 -11.58
C LEU A 380 -14.50 -30.93 -12.07
N LEU A 381 -13.96 -31.11 -13.27
CA LEU A 381 -13.81 -32.40 -13.92
C LEU A 381 -12.36 -32.56 -14.41
N ALA A 382 -11.72 -33.67 -14.06
CA ALA A 382 -10.40 -34.02 -14.58
C ALA A 382 -10.51 -34.53 -16.02
N VAL A 383 -9.45 -34.43 -16.81
CA VAL A 383 -9.40 -34.93 -18.20
C VAL A 383 -9.66 -36.42 -18.35
N THR A 384 -9.44 -37.21 -17.28
CA THR A 384 -9.81 -38.63 -17.25
C THR A 384 -11.32 -38.88 -17.31
N GLY A 385 -12.14 -37.82 -17.25
CA GLY A 385 -13.60 -37.91 -17.18
C GLY A 385 -14.13 -38.22 -15.78
N LYS A 386 -13.25 -38.34 -14.79
CA LYS A 386 -13.62 -38.51 -13.39
C LYS A 386 -13.95 -37.16 -12.76
N GLU A 387 -15.14 -37.05 -12.17
CA GLU A 387 -15.54 -35.87 -11.38
C GLU A 387 -14.53 -35.63 -10.25
N THR A 388 -13.94 -34.44 -10.24
CA THR A 388 -13.02 -33.99 -9.20
C THR A 388 -13.78 -33.26 -8.10
N VAL A 389 -14.72 -32.41 -8.51
CA VAL A 389 -15.64 -31.70 -7.61
C VAL A 389 -17.03 -31.68 -8.24
N ALA A 390 -18.02 -32.25 -7.57
CA ALA A 390 -19.40 -32.24 -8.04
C ALA A 390 -19.94 -30.79 -8.20
N PRO A 391 -20.87 -30.53 -9.14
CA PRO A 391 -21.41 -29.19 -9.38
C PRO A 391 -22.36 -28.76 -8.25
N VAL A 392 -21.80 -28.26 -7.15
CA VAL A 392 -22.54 -27.83 -5.94
C VAL A 392 -22.29 -26.37 -5.54
N TYR A 393 -21.22 -25.76 -6.06
CA TYR A 393 -20.83 -24.38 -5.78
C TYR A 393 -21.52 -23.39 -6.71
N SER A 394 -21.73 -22.14 -6.28
CA SER A 394 -22.37 -21.12 -7.14
C SER A 394 -21.36 -20.23 -7.88
N ARG A 395 -20.10 -20.23 -7.44
CA ARG A 395 -19.01 -19.45 -8.01
C ARG A 395 -17.74 -20.30 -8.01
N LEU A 396 -16.93 -20.10 -9.03
CA LEU A 396 -15.61 -20.68 -9.23
C LEU A 396 -14.74 -19.57 -9.79
N GLU A 397 -13.57 -19.35 -9.21
CA GLU A 397 -12.62 -18.31 -9.62
C GLU A 397 -11.18 -18.81 -9.44
N ALA A 398 -10.28 -18.37 -10.33
CA ALA A 398 -8.86 -18.54 -10.12
C ALA A 398 -8.45 -17.77 -8.87
N PHE A 399 -7.77 -18.45 -7.94
CA PHE A 399 -7.31 -17.85 -6.69
C PHE A 399 -5.83 -17.47 -6.77
N THR A 400 -5.04 -18.37 -7.34
CA THR A 400 -3.65 -18.22 -7.74
C THR A 400 -3.44 -19.06 -9.00
N ASP A 401 -2.24 -19.02 -9.60
CA ASP A 401 -1.92 -19.85 -10.77
C ASP A 401 -2.05 -21.36 -10.50
N ASP A 402 -1.92 -21.76 -9.23
CA ASP A 402 -1.94 -23.15 -8.79
C ASP A 402 -3.23 -23.55 -8.04
N ALA A 403 -4.20 -22.64 -7.87
CA ALA A 403 -5.38 -22.92 -7.05
C ALA A 403 -6.66 -22.19 -7.51
N PHE A 404 -7.80 -22.88 -7.35
CA PHE A 404 -9.13 -22.33 -7.59
C PHE A 404 -9.92 -22.22 -6.30
N LEU A 405 -10.60 -21.08 -6.13
CA LEU A 405 -11.54 -20.88 -5.04
C LEU A 405 -12.96 -21.17 -5.53
N LEU A 406 -13.61 -22.13 -4.89
CA LEU A 406 -15.02 -22.44 -5.11
C LEU A 406 -15.83 -21.89 -3.95
N SER A 407 -16.95 -21.24 -4.23
CA SER A 407 -17.77 -20.63 -3.18
C SER A 407 -19.26 -20.76 -3.40
N SER A 408 -19.94 -20.83 -2.26
CA SER A 408 -21.38 -20.72 -2.10
C SER A 408 -21.67 -19.78 -0.92
N LYS A 409 -22.93 -19.38 -0.72
CA LYS A 409 -23.31 -18.42 0.33
C LYS A 409 -22.75 -18.71 1.74
N LYS A 410 -22.47 -19.97 2.08
CA LYS A 410 -22.01 -20.38 3.42
C LYS A 410 -20.78 -21.29 3.41
N ASN A 411 -20.23 -21.62 2.25
CA ASN A 411 -19.18 -22.61 2.15
C ASN A 411 -18.19 -22.23 1.08
N LYS A 412 -16.92 -22.25 1.42
CA LYS A 412 -15.79 -22.08 0.50
C LYS A 412 -15.02 -23.39 0.40
N ALA A 413 -14.39 -23.61 -0.74
CA ALA A 413 -13.45 -24.69 -0.93
C ALA A 413 -12.26 -24.22 -1.75
N LEU A 414 -11.08 -24.69 -1.40
CA LEU A 414 -9.86 -24.49 -2.16
C LEU A 414 -9.56 -25.77 -2.94
N PHE A 415 -9.39 -25.64 -4.25
CA PHE A 415 -8.91 -26.74 -5.09
C PHE A 415 -7.49 -26.44 -5.54
N LEU A 416 -6.56 -27.34 -5.23
CA LEU A 416 -5.15 -27.24 -5.62
C LEU A 416 -4.92 -27.97 -6.94
N LEU A 417 -4.53 -27.23 -7.97
CA LEU A 417 -4.46 -27.69 -9.35
C LEU A 417 -3.44 -28.83 -9.53
N ASN A 418 -2.23 -28.66 -8.97
CA ASN A 418 -1.12 -29.60 -9.17
C ASN A 418 -1.32 -30.95 -8.46
N THR A 419 -2.08 -30.97 -7.35
CA THR A 419 -2.24 -32.15 -6.51
C THR A 419 -3.64 -32.74 -6.56
N ASN A 420 -4.59 -32.06 -7.22
CA ASN A 420 -6.02 -32.37 -7.22
C ASN A 420 -6.64 -32.45 -5.81
N VAL A 421 -6.04 -31.79 -4.83
CA VAL A 421 -6.54 -31.76 -3.45
C VAL A 421 -7.66 -30.74 -3.33
N LEU A 422 -8.79 -31.16 -2.77
CA LEU A 422 -9.91 -30.28 -2.42
C LEU A 422 -9.96 -30.09 -0.90
N VAL A 423 -9.84 -28.85 -0.44
CA VAL A 423 -10.10 -28.45 0.94
C VAL A 423 -11.47 -27.77 0.99
N ASP A 424 -12.51 -28.54 1.31
CA ASP A 424 -13.89 -28.07 1.35
C ASP A 424 -14.34 -27.64 2.76
N GLY A 425 -15.58 -27.15 2.89
CA GLY A 425 -16.18 -26.91 4.21
C GLY A 425 -15.61 -25.70 4.93
N CYS A 426 -14.90 -24.81 4.23
CA CYS A 426 -14.17 -23.71 4.82
C CYS A 426 -15.06 -22.48 4.99
N LEU A 427 -14.93 -21.78 6.11
CA LEU A 427 -15.54 -20.48 6.34
C LEU A 427 -14.68 -19.36 5.74
N GLN A 428 -13.35 -19.53 5.84
CA GLN A 428 -12.35 -18.60 5.34
C GLN A 428 -11.18 -19.36 4.74
N ILE A 429 -10.60 -18.79 3.68
CA ILE A 429 -9.40 -19.26 3.00
C ILE A 429 -8.62 -18.00 2.64
N ASP A 430 -7.36 -17.93 3.04
CA ASP A 430 -6.45 -16.82 2.73
C ASP A 430 -5.15 -17.37 2.15
N VAL A 431 -4.50 -16.57 1.29
CA VAL A 431 -3.11 -16.80 0.91
C VAL A 431 -2.23 -16.31 2.07
N VAL A 432 -1.34 -17.18 2.53
CA VAL A 432 -0.29 -16.86 3.50
C VAL A 432 0.96 -16.36 2.77
N ASP A 433 1.34 -17.04 1.69
CA ASP A 433 2.49 -16.69 0.88
C ASP A 433 2.25 -17.09 -0.58
N TYR A 434 2.41 -16.14 -1.50
CA TYR A 434 2.20 -16.37 -2.94
C TYR A 434 3.35 -17.14 -3.59
N ASN A 435 4.59 -16.90 -3.16
CA ASN A 435 5.79 -17.48 -3.77
C ASN A 435 5.86 -18.99 -3.55
N PHE A 436 5.44 -19.44 -2.37
CA PHE A 436 5.38 -20.84 -1.99
C PHE A 436 4.00 -21.47 -2.15
N GLY A 437 3.00 -20.70 -2.61
CA GLY A 437 1.62 -21.18 -2.73
C GLY A 437 1.11 -21.77 -1.41
N ILE A 438 1.29 -21.04 -0.30
CA ILE A 438 0.85 -21.46 1.04
C ILE A 438 -0.50 -20.81 1.33
N TYR A 439 -1.45 -21.64 1.73
CA TYR A 439 -2.81 -21.23 2.04
C TYR A 439 -3.17 -21.64 3.46
N ARG A 440 -3.84 -20.75 4.18
CA ARG A 440 -4.50 -21.11 5.44
C ARG A 440 -6.00 -21.15 5.24
N PHE A 441 -6.67 -22.07 5.93
CA PHE A 441 -8.11 -22.18 5.89
C PHE A 441 -8.67 -22.29 7.30
N PHE A 442 -9.85 -21.71 7.53
CA PHE A 442 -10.57 -21.80 8.80
C PHE A 442 -11.77 -22.73 8.64
N LYS A 443 -11.75 -23.82 9.41
CA LYS A 443 -12.76 -24.89 9.39
C LYS A 443 -12.94 -25.45 10.80
N ASN A 444 -14.16 -25.82 11.16
CA ASN A 444 -14.49 -26.41 12.47
C ASN A 444 -13.96 -25.64 13.70
N GLY A 445 -13.81 -24.32 13.60
CA GLY A 445 -13.35 -23.47 14.70
C GLY A 445 -11.83 -23.35 14.85
N ALA A 446 -11.04 -23.94 13.95
CA ALA A 446 -9.57 -23.83 13.96
C ALA A 446 -9.01 -23.57 12.56
N TYR A 447 -7.77 -23.09 12.51
CA TYR A 447 -7.00 -22.95 11.27
C TYR A 447 -6.30 -24.25 10.91
N GLY A 448 -6.30 -24.57 9.62
CA GLY A 448 -5.42 -25.53 8.98
C GLY A 448 -4.60 -24.85 7.88
N LEU A 449 -3.68 -25.61 7.28
CA LEU A 449 -2.73 -25.13 6.28
C LEU A 449 -2.67 -26.11 5.11
N CYS A 450 -2.55 -25.61 3.89
CA CYS A 450 -2.14 -26.43 2.76
C CYS A 450 -1.22 -25.68 1.80
N THR A 451 -0.51 -26.42 0.95
CA THR A 451 0.44 -25.86 -0.02
C THR A 451 0.22 -26.40 -1.42
N ARG A 452 0.69 -25.67 -2.44
CA ARG A 452 0.63 -26.12 -3.84
C ARG A 452 1.35 -27.46 -4.06
N GLU A 453 2.38 -27.76 -3.26
CA GLU A 453 3.14 -29.02 -3.29
C GLU A 453 2.39 -30.19 -2.62
N GLY A 454 1.24 -29.94 -1.98
CA GLY A 454 0.36 -30.96 -1.45
C GLY A 454 0.50 -31.24 0.04
N LEU A 455 1.29 -30.46 0.78
CA LEU A 455 1.21 -30.50 2.24
C LEU A 455 -0.21 -30.11 2.66
N LEU A 456 -0.81 -30.89 3.56
CA LEU A 456 -2.10 -30.62 4.14
C LEU A 456 -2.06 -30.88 5.65
N LEU A 457 -2.05 -29.80 6.43
CA LEU A 457 -2.23 -29.83 7.87
C LEU A 457 -3.69 -29.51 8.18
N LYS A 458 -4.38 -30.48 8.78
CA LYS A 458 -5.78 -30.31 9.20
C LYS A 458 -5.92 -29.22 10.26
N GLU A 459 -7.15 -28.77 10.44
CA GLU A 459 -7.51 -27.75 11.40
C GLU A 459 -7.09 -28.13 12.83
N GLN A 460 -6.09 -27.43 13.36
CA GLN A 460 -5.51 -27.70 14.68
C GLN A 460 -4.87 -26.48 15.33
N PHE A 461 -4.84 -25.34 14.65
CA PHE A 461 -4.19 -24.11 15.11
C PHE A 461 -5.23 -23.08 15.53
N ASP A 462 -4.98 -22.38 16.63
CA ASP A 462 -5.79 -21.25 17.08
C ASP A 462 -5.59 -20.05 16.15
N SER A 463 -4.36 -19.87 15.67
CA SER A 463 -4.01 -18.90 14.62
C SER A 463 -2.75 -19.30 13.87
N ILE A 464 -2.60 -18.83 12.63
CA ILE A 464 -1.40 -18.94 11.81
C ILE A 464 -1.06 -17.54 11.32
N VAL A 465 0.15 -17.05 11.60
CA VAL A 465 0.59 -15.72 11.17
C VAL A 465 0.73 -15.72 9.64
N PRO A 466 0.13 -14.75 8.92
CA PRO A 466 0.10 -14.73 7.46
C PRO A 466 1.41 -14.17 6.87
N TYR A 467 2.55 -14.72 7.29
CA TYR A 467 3.88 -14.33 6.82
C TYR A 467 4.86 -15.49 7.04
N ALA A 468 5.50 -15.95 5.96
CA ALA A 468 6.51 -17.00 6.00
C ALA A 468 7.92 -16.42 6.14
N LYS A 469 8.74 -17.00 7.01
CA LYS A 469 10.19 -16.74 7.01
C LYS A 469 10.80 -17.49 5.83
N HIS A 470 11.55 -16.76 5.00
CA HIS A 470 12.30 -17.30 3.86
C HIS A 470 13.76 -17.61 4.28
N GLU A 471 14.46 -18.41 3.49
CA GLU A 471 15.91 -18.69 3.64
C GLU A 471 16.31 -19.49 4.90
N THR A 472 15.56 -20.53 5.27
CA THR A 472 16.04 -21.49 6.28
C THR A 472 16.61 -22.74 5.61
N ASP A 473 17.54 -23.42 6.28
CA ASP A 473 18.07 -24.73 5.83
C ASP A 473 16.97 -25.79 5.66
N LYS A 474 15.78 -25.54 6.23
CA LYS A 474 14.60 -26.40 6.20
C LYS A 474 13.51 -25.91 5.25
N GLY A 475 13.76 -24.85 4.45
CA GLY A 475 12.80 -24.26 3.51
C GLY A 475 12.14 -23.00 4.07
N TRP A 476 10.80 -22.97 4.08
CA TRP A 476 10.02 -21.92 4.71
C TRP A 476 9.57 -22.33 6.12
N GLU A 477 9.40 -21.34 6.99
CA GLU A 477 8.88 -21.52 8.35
C GLU A 477 7.74 -20.54 8.63
N LEU A 478 6.72 -21.01 9.33
CA LEU A 478 5.54 -20.22 9.72
C LEU A 478 5.32 -20.24 11.22
N LEU A 479 5.11 -19.06 11.79
CA LEU A 479 4.64 -18.93 13.16
C LEU A 479 3.15 -19.28 13.24
N ALA A 480 2.81 -20.24 14.10
CA ALA A 480 1.45 -20.60 14.43
C ALA A 480 1.28 -20.74 15.95
N PHE A 481 0.02 -20.72 16.39
CA PHE A 481 -0.34 -20.84 17.78
C PHE A 481 -1.32 -21.99 17.94
N LYS A 482 -1.09 -22.85 18.93
CA LYS A 482 -1.93 -24.02 19.21
C LYS A 482 -1.95 -24.31 20.69
N GLN A 483 -3.15 -24.38 21.26
CA GLN A 483 -3.38 -24.70 22.67
C GLN A 483 -2.65 -23.77 23.63
N GLY A 484 -2.52 -22.48 23.26
CA GLY A 484 -1.81 -21.48 24.05
C GLY A 484 -0.29 -21.53 23.96
N GLU A 485 0.28 -22.30 23.02
CA GLU A 485 1.72 -22.37 22.76
C GLU A 485 2.04 -21.82 21.37
N ALA A 486 3.23 -21.21 21.22
CA ALA A 486 3.77 -20.82 19.93
C ALA A 486 4.58 -21.96 19.32
N VAL A 487 4.27 -22.30 18.06
CA VAL A 487 4.91 -23.39 17.29
C VAL A 487 5.37 -22.90 15.91
N SER A 488 6.43 -23.51 15.39
CA SER A 488 6.92 -23.30 14.03
C SER A 488 6.39 -24.44 13.16
N ILE A 489 5.80 -24.08 12.02
CA ILE A 489 5.42 -25.02 10.97
C ILE A 489 6.50 -24.94 9.88
N ILE A 490 7.13 -26.08 9.61
CA ILE A 490 8.24 -26.21 8.66
C ILE A 490 7.70 -26.73 7.32
N ALA A 491 8.40 -26.44 6.23
CA ALA A 491 7.99 -26.79 4.87
C ALA A 491 7.63 -28.27 4.62
N ASP A 492 8.23 -29.20 5.37
CA ASP A 492 7.93 -30.63 5.30
C ASP A 492 6.69 -31.05 6.12
N GLY A 493 6.05 -30.10 6.81
CA GLY A 493 4.88 -30.32 7.67
C GLY A 493 5.22 -30.58 9.13
N THR A 494 6.51 -30.57 9.50
CA THR A 494 6.92 -30.72 10.90
C THR A 494 6.43 -29.53 11.73
N ILE A 495 5.93 -29.81 12.94
CA ILE A 495 5.45 -28.79 13.89
C ILE A 495 6.29 -28.92 15.15
N GLU A 496 7.03 -27.86 15.49
CA GLU A 496 7.95 -27.85 16.64
C GLU A 496 7.62 -26.67 17.55
N PRO A 497 7.62 -26.82 18.90
CA PRO A 497 7.54 -25.68 19.80
C PRO A 497 8.71 -24.71 19.57
N LEU A 498 8.44 -23.41 19.64
CA LEU A 498 9.51 -22.41 19.57
C LEU A 498 10.43 -22.51 20.79
N THR A 499 11.73 -22.39 20.54
CA THR A 499 12.71 -22.09 21.59
C THR A 499 12.56 -20.66 22.07
N ALA A 500 13.06 -20.35 23.28
CA ALA A 500 13.04 -18.97 23.80
C ALA A 500 13.74 -17.99 22.84
N ALA A 501 14.87 -18.37 22.24
CA ALA A 501 15.56 -17.57 21.24
C ALA A 501 14.69 -17.25 20.01
N GLN A 502 13.91 -18.22 19.53
CA GLN A 502 12.96 -17.97 18.43
C GLN A 502 11.79 -17.09 18.87
N CYS A 503 11.26 -17.27 20.08
CA CYS A 503 10.23 -16.39 20.61
C CYS A 503 10.72 -14.94 20.68
N ILE A 504 11.98 -14.72 21.10
CA ILE A 504 12.62 -13.40 21.16
C ILE A 504 12.75 -12.79 19.75
N ASP A 505 13.14 -13.58 18.73
CA ASP A 505 13.18 -13.15 17.32
C ASP A 505 11.81 -12.61 16.88
N TYR A 506 10.72 -13.32 17.20
CA TYR A 506 9.35 -12.91 16.87
C TYR A 506 8.82 -11.75 17.75
N LEU A 507 9.38 -11.49 18.92
CA LEU A 507 9.07 -10.30 19.71
C LEU A 507 9.82 -9.06 19.21
N GLY A 508 10.79 -9.24 18.31
CA GLY A 508 11.54 -8.16 17.68
C GLY A 508 10.69 -7.21 16.84
N HIS A 509 11.26 -6.05 16.54
CA HIS A 509 10.57 -4.94 15.86
C HIS A 509 9.96 -5.34 14.51
N ASP A 510 10.62 -6.24 13.76
CA ASP A 510 10.20 -6.68 12.42
C ASP A 510 8.83 -7.38 12.41
N TRP A 511 8.46 -8.01 13.52
CA TRP A 511 7.23 -8.79 13.65
C TRP A 511 6.12 -8.07 14.41
N SER A 512 6.43 -6.91 15.00
CA SER A 512 5.53 -6.18 15.90
C SER A 512 4.20 -5.75 15.26
N TYR A 513 4.16 -5.61 13.92
CA TYR A 513 2.98 -5.21 13.15
C TYR A 513 2.08 -6.38 12.71
N VAL A 514 2.61 -7.62 12.73
CA VAL A 514 1.88 -8.81 12.25
C VAL A 514 1.41 -9.72 13.40
N ILE A 515 1.94 -9.52 14.61
CA ILE A 515 1.60 -10.27 15.81
C ILE A 515 0.71 -9.42 16.73
N THR A 516 -0.41 -10.00 17.14
CA THR A 516 -1.36 -9.39 18.09
C THR A 516 -0.83 -9.39 19.53
N GLU A 517 -1.38 -8.53 20.39
CA GLU A 517 -0.99 -8.51 21.81
C GLU A 517 -1.17 -9.86 22.51
N GLN A 518 -2.26 -10.59 22.23
CA GLN A 518 -2.48 -11.92 22.79
C GLN A 518 -1.40 -12.93 22.35
N GLN A 519 -0.92 -12.81 21.12
CA GLN A 519 0.15 -13.67 20.60
C GLN A 519 1.51 -13.28 21.19
N LYS A 520 1.77 -11.97 21.43
CA LYS A 520 2.95 -11.51 22.17
C LYS A 520 2.97 -12.08 23.59
N ASP A 521 1.83 -12.08 24.29
CA ASP A 521 1.73 -12.66 25.64
C ASP A 521 2.13 -14.15 25.66
N ILE A 522 1.73 -14.91 24.63
CA ILE A 522 2.11 -16.34 24.49
C ILE A 522 3.62 -16.48 24.27
N LEU A 523 4.19 -15.68 23.36
CA LEU A 523 5.62 -15.69 23.06
C LEU A 523 6.45 -15.33 24.31
N GLU A 524 6.08 -14.25 25.00
CA GLU A 524 6.73 -13.79 26.23
C GLU A 524 6.65 -14.84 27.34
N HIS A 525 5.49 -15.49 27.51
CA HIS A 525 5.32 -16.58 28.47
C HIS A 525 6.25 -17.76 28.15
N GLN A 526 6.42 -18.09 26.86
CA GLN A 526 7.28 -19.19 26.41
C GLN A 526 8.77 -18.85 26.48
N CYS A 527 9.16 -17.57 26.40
CA CYS A 527 10.53 -17.11 26.73
C CYS A 527 10.88 -17.37 28.20
N GLY A 528 9.91 -17.20 29.11
CA GLY A 528 10.11 -17.36 30.54
C GLY A 528 11.23 -16.45 31.07
N ALA A 529 12.21 -17.05 31.78
CA ALA A 529 13.32 -16.32 32.38
C ALA A 529 14.37 -15.80 31.37
N GLU A 530 14.30 -16.21 30.10
CA GLU A 530 15.21 -15.78 29.04
C GLU A 530 14.73 -14.49 28.34
N LEU A 531 13.58 -13.93 28.73
CA LEU A 531 13.05 -12.71 28.15
C LEU A 531 14.03 -11.52 28.35
N PRO A 532 14.47 -10.82 27.29
CA PRO A 532 15.38 -9.70 27.40
C PRO A 532 14.84 -8.57 28.26
N VAL A 533 15.76 -7.77 28.82
CA VAL A 533 15.40 -6.69 29.75
C VAL A 533 14.51 -5.63 29.11
N GLU A 534 14.72 -5.34 27.84
CA GLU A 534 13.91 -4.42 27.03
C GLU A 534 12.46 -4.93 26.92
N GLN A 535 12.29 -6.23 26.64
CA GLN A 535 10.96 -6.85 26.50
C GLN A 535 10.25 -7.00 27.85
N LEU A 536 11.00 -7.25 28.93
CA LEU A 536 10.47 -7.20 30.29
C LEU A 536 9.92 -5.81 30.63
N PHE A 537 10.66 -4.77 30.27
CA PHE A 537 10.21 -3.39 30.42
C PHE A 537 8.98 -3.10 29.57
N ASP A 538 9.00 -3.43 28.27
CA ASP A 538 7.89 -3.17 27.35
C ASP A 538 6.59 -3.85 27.83
N LYS A 539 6.68 -5.10 28.29
CA LYS A 539 5.56 -5.81 28.91
C LYS A 539 5.09 -5.13 30.20
N GLY A 540 6.03 -4.76 31.08
CA GLY A 540 5.74 -4.05 32.33
C GLY A 540 5.02 -2.73 32.11
N SER A 541 5.53 -1.89 31.20
CA SER A 541 4.97 -0.58 30.87
C SER A 541 3.58 -0.72 30.25
N ARG A 542 3.37 -1.70 29.36
CA ARG A 542 2.06 -2.02 28.78
C ARG A 542 1.03 -2.44 29.83
N LEU A 543 1.42 -3.27 30.80
CA LEU A 543 0.53 -3.67 31.90
C LEU A 543 0.19 -2.48 32.82
N LEU A 544 1.14 -1.55 33.00
CA LEU A 544 0.92 -0.32 33.77
C LEU A 544 -0.12 0.58 33.07
N GLU A 545 -0.02 0.75 31.76
CA GLU A 545 -1.02 1.48 30.96
C GLU A 545 -2.41 0.83 31.01
N GLN A 546 -2.48 -0.51 31.11
CA GLN A 546 -3.72 -1.26 31.29
C GLN A 546 -4.27 -1.20 32.73
N GLY A 547 -3.58 -0.55 33.66
CA GLY A 547 -3.96 -0.45 35.07
C GLY A 547 -3.70 -1.74 35.88
N LYS A 548 -2.94 -2.70 35.34
CA LYS A 548 -2.55 -3.93 36.06
C LYS A 548 -1.25 -3.70 36.84
N VAL A 549 -1.33 -2.81 37.82
CA VAL A 549 -0.17 -2.24 38.52
C VAL A 549 0.67 -3.32 39.23
N ASP A 550 0.03 -4.32 39.86
CA ASP A 550 0.73 -5.42 40.54
C ASP A 550 1.64 -6.22 39.59
N GLU A 551 1.09 -6.63 38.44
CA GLU A 551 1.81 -7.41 37.43
C GLU A 551 2.92 -6.57 36.78
N ALA A 552 2.61 -5.30 36.48
CA ALA A 552 3.57 -4.34 35.95
C ALA A 552 4.75 -4.14 36.92
N TYR A 553 4.47 -3.93 38.21
CA TYR A 553 5.48 -3.69 39.23
C TYR A 553 6.50 -4.84 39.30
N VAL A 554 6.06 -6.10 39.22
CA VAL A 554 6.96 -7.26 39.24
C VAL A 554 7.95 -7.20 38.07
N LEU A 555 7.47 -6.96 36.85
CA LEU A 555 8.32 -6.94 35.66
C LEU A 555 9.22 -5.71 35.60
N LEU A 556 8.68 -4.53 35.91
CA LEU A 556 9.45 -3.29 35.97
C LEU A 556 10.53 -3.36 37.05
N LYS A 557 10.25 -4.02 38.19
CA LYS A 557 11.24 -4.29 39.23
C LYS A 557 12.36 -5.19 38.72
N GLN A 558 12.04 -6.26 38.01
CA GLN A 558 13.02 -7.14 37.39
C GLN A 558 13.88 -6.43 36.35
N ALA A 559 13.28 -5.58 35.51
CA ALA A 559 14.00 -4.78 34.53
C ALA A 559 14.92 -3.73 35.19
N ALA A 560 14.42 -3.05 36.23
CA ALA A 560 15.20 -2.10 37.01
C ALA A 560 16.36 -2.76 37.78
N ASP A 561 16.18 -3.98 38.30
CA ASP A 561 17.26 -4.73 38.96
C ASP A 561 18.36 -5.16 37.98
N GLN A 562 18.02 -5.30 36.71
CA GLN A 562 18.97 -5.49 35.60
C GLN A 562 19.57 -4.19 35.07
N GLY A 563 19.19 -3.04 35.64
CA GLY A 563 19.77 -1.73 35.29
C GLY A 563 19.01 -0.95 34.21
N TYR A 564 17.81 -1.37 33.82
CA TYR A 564 17.03 -0.66 32.82
C TYR A 564 16.50 0.67 33.39
N ALA A 565 16.99 1.79 32.88
CA ALA A 565 16.78 3.11 33.48
C ALA A 565 15.31 3.56 33.42
N ASP A 566 14.61 3.31 32.30
CA ASP A 566 13.21 3.71 32.16
C ASP A 566 12.27 2.89 33.04
N ALA A 567 12.62 1.63 33.35
CA ALA A 567 11.88 0.85 34.33
C ALA A 567 11.96 1.46 35.74
N MET A 568 13.10 2.10 36.07
CA MET A 568 13.23 2.84 37.34
C MET A 568 12.35 4.09 37.36
N SER A 569 12.19 4.77 36.22
CA SER A 569 11.25 5.88 36.09
C SER A 569 9.81 5.43 36.33
N ASP A 570 9.40 4.31 35.75
CA ASP A 570 8.05 3.77 35.95
C ASP A 570 7.84 3.29 37.39
N LEU A 571 8.85 2.72 38.05
CA LEU A 571 8.77 2.42 39.49
C LEU A 571 8.65 3.68 40.34
N GLY A 572 9.37 4.75 39.98
CA GLY A 572 9.23 6.07 40.60
C GLY A 572 7.81 6.60 40.48
N TYR A 573 7.22 6.47 39.29
CA TYR A 573 5.83 6.85 39.03
C TYR A 573 4.84 6.00 39.83
N ILE A 574 5.05 4.69 39.89
CA ILE A 574 4.22 3.78 40.68
C ILE A 574 4.18 4.21 42.15
N HIS A 575 5.36 4.45 42.75
CA HIS A 575 5.49 4.82 44.16
C HIS A 575 5.02 6.23 44.51
N THR A 576 4.80 7.11 43.54
CA THR A 576 4.33 8.50 43.77
C THR A 576 2.87 8.72 43.38
N THR A 577 2.24 7.76 42.72
CA THR A 577 0.90 7.95 42.12
C THR A 577 -0.14 6.95 42.63
N PHE A 578 0.22 5.68 42.81
CA PHE A 578 -0.75 4.64 43.12
C PHE A 578 -0.82 4.41 44.64
N GLU A 579 -1.99 4.63 45.23
CA GLU A 579 -2.22 4.61 46.68
C GLU A 579 -1.69 3.33 47.36
N GLU A 580 -1.87 2.17 46.74
CA GLU A 580 -1.42 0.87 47.27
C GLU A 580 0.10 0.72 47.33
N PHE A 581 0.82 1.47 46.49
CA PHE A 581 2.29 1.46 46.37
C PHE A 581 2.95 2.73 46.89
N LEU A 582 2.15 3.69 47.39
CA LEU A 582 2.61 5.03 47.71
C LEU A 582 3.73 5.00 48.77
N ASP A 583 4.90 5.47 48.38
CA ASP A 583 6.09 5.56 49.20
C ASP A 583 7.01 6.61 48.55
N ASP A 584 6.81 7.88 48.91
CA ASP A 584 7.49 9.00 48.27
C ASP A 584 9.03 8.91 48.39
N GLU A 585 9.56 8.34 49.47
CA GLU A 585 11.00 8.10 49.64
C GLU A 585 11.52 7.09 48.62
N LYS A 586 10.80 5.98 48.41
CA LYS A 586 11.14 5.02 47.35
C LYS A 586 10.95 5.61 45.95
N GLY A 587 9.89 6.39 45.75
CA GLY A 587 9.63 7.08 44.49
C GLY A 587 10.79 7.99 44.10
N PHE A 588 11.20 8.87 45.03
CA PHE A 588 12.37 9.72 44.87
C PHE A 588 13.64 8.93 44.62
N HIS A 589 13.86 7.84 45.37
CA HIS A 589 15.04 6.98 45.19
C HIS A 589 15.11 6.36 43.78
N TRP A 590 14.00 5.86 43.26
CA TRP A 590 13.95 5.26 41.93
C TRP A 590 14.15 6.30 40.82
N TYR A 591 13.52 7.46 40.93
CA TYR A 591 13.79 8.56 40.00
C TYR A 591 15.24 9.02 40.04
N LEU A 592 15.86 9.11 41.22
CA LEU A 592 17.28 9.46 41.33
C LEU A 592 18.16 8.43 40.60
N LYS A 593 17.94 7.15 40.85
CA LYS A 593 18.70 6.06 40.23
C LYS A 593 18.49 5.99 38.71
N GLY A 594 17.24 6.16 38.25
CA GLY A 594 16.91 6.19 36.82
C GLY A 594 17.58 7.36 36.10
N ALA A 595 17.59 8.54 36.72
CA ALA A 595 18.25 9.72 36.18
C ALA A 595 19.78 9.55 36.10
N GLU A 596 20.41 8.95 37.11
CA GLU A 596 21.84 8.62 37.12
C GLU A 596 22.23 7.66 35.98
N LEU A 597 21.30 6.78 35.59
CA LEU A 597 21.47 5.85 34.47
C LEU A 597 20.94 6.39 33.13
N GLY A 598 20.55 7.67 33.09
CA GLY A 598 20.22 8.38 31.84
C GLY A 598 18.75 8.36 31.43
N SER A 599 17.82 7.92 32.27
CA SER A 599 16.40 8.03 31.95
C SER A 599 15.94 9.49 32.00
N ALA A 600 15.48 9.99 30.86
CA ALA A 600 14.97 11.34 30.76
C ALA A 600 13.63 11.50 31.51
N TYR A 601 12.80 10.46 31.53
CA TYR A 601 11.54 10.46 32.28
C TYR A 601 11.79 10.55 33.79
N ALA A 602 12.86 9.93 34.29
CA ALA A 602 13.27 10.08 35.69
C ALA A 602 13.68 11.50 36.03
N LEU A 603 14.35 12.23 35.13
CA LEU A 603 14.64 13.65 35.33
C LEU A 603 13.36 14.47 35.51
N ASN A 604 12.33 14.20 34.69
CA ASN A 604 11.03 14.85 34.87
C ASN A 604 10.37 14.47 36.22
N GLY A 605 10.45 13.19 36.61
CA GLY A 605 9.98 12.71 37.92
C GLY A 605 10.67 13.40 39.10
N LEU A 606 12.00 13.56 39.06
CA LEU A 606 12.76 14.34 40.06
C LEU A 606 12.28 15.79 40.11
N GLY A 607 11.97 16.39 38.96
CA GLY A 607 11.37 17.72 38.89
C GLY A 607 10.07 17.82 39.69
N LEU A 608 9.17 16.85 39.51
CA LEU A 608 7.91 16.76 40.25
C LEU A 608 8.15 16.53 41.75
N CYS A 609 9.09 15.64 42.12
CA CYS A 609 9.46 15.41 43.52
C CYS A 609 9.89 16.71 44.21
N TYR A 610 10.77 17.50 43.59
CA TYR A 610 11.20 18.78 44.16
C TYR A 610 10.09 19.84 44.14
N GLN A 611 9.19 19.82 43.16
CA GLN A 611 8.07 20.76 43.09
C GLN A 611 7.05 20.52 44.21
N HIS A 612 6.79 19.27 44.57
CA HIS A 612 5.75 18.88 45.53
C HIS A 612 6.28 18.41 46.89
N GLY A 613 7.59 18.20 47.02
CA GLY A 613 8.22 17.68 48.23
C GLY A 613 8.07 16.16 48.41
N TYR A 614 7.96 15.39 47.31
CA TYR A 614 7.85 13.94 47.38
C TYR A 614 9.24 13.32 47.67
N GLY A 615 9.40 12.78 48.88
CA GLY A 615 10.63 12.09 49.32
C GLY A 615 11.83 13.01 49.50
N THR A 616 11.63 14.33 49.38
CA THR A 616 12.65 15.36 49.49
C THR A 616 12.03 16.69 49.92
N ASP A 617 12.83 17.63 50.41
CA ASP A 617 12.34 18.98 50.68
C ASP A 617 11.94 19.68 49.39
N GLN A 618 10.82 20.42 49.44
CA GLN A 618 10.36 21.21 48.30
C GLN A 618 11.41 22.26 47.88
N ASP A 619 11.81 22.22 46.61
CA ASP A 619 12.82 23.10 46.02
C ASP A 619 12.46 23.40 44.56
N TYR A 620 11.69 24.47 44.38
CA TYR A 620 11.23 24.88 43.06
C TYR A 620 12.36 25.16 42.07
N ALA A 621 13.51 25.69 42.52
CA ALA A 621 14.62 26.01 41.63
C ALA A 621 15.26 24.73 41.08
N LYS A 622 15.41 23.69 41.92
CA LYS A 622 15.81 22.36 41.44
C LYS A 622 14.76 21.74 40.52
N ALA A 623 13.48 21.85 40.86
CA ALA A 623 12.41 21.34 40.01
C ALA A 623 12.51 21.91 38.59
N PHE A 624 12.66 23.23 38.47
CA PHE A 624 12.84 23.92 37.19
C PHE A 624 14.09 23.44 36.43
N ALA A 625 15.22 23.25 37.13
CA ALA A 625 16.45 22.74 36.52
C ALA A 625 16.27 21.33 35.94
N TYR A 626 15.59 20.43 36.67
CA TYR A 626 15.32 19.07 36.22
C TYR A 626 14.33 19.03 35.05
N PHE A 627 13.25 19.82 35.08
CA PHE A 627 12.34 19.95 33.93
C PHE A 627 13.08 20.44 32.69
N LYS A 628 14.00 21.40 32.84
CA LYS A 628 14.81 21.86 31.72
C LYS A 628 15.67 20.74 31.12
N GLN A 629 16.36 19.97 31.96
CA GLN A 629 17.18 18.84 31.50
C GLN A 629 16.33 17.76 30.82
N ALA A 630 15.17 17.41 31.39
CA ALA A 630 14.25 16.45 30.80
C ALA A 630 13.72 16.90 29.43
N ALA A 631 13.39 18.20 29.29
CA ALA A 631 12.95 18.78 28.02
C ALA A 631 14.06 18.77 26.95
N GLU A 632 15.30 19.10 27.34
CA GLU A 632 16.49 19.00 26.48
C GLU A 632 16.77 17.55 26.04
N ALA A 633 16.43 16.57 26.89
CA ALA A 633 16.49 15.14 26.59
C ALA A 633 15.23 14.59 25.86
N GLY A 634 14.29 15.45 25.47
CA GLY A 634 13.16 15.08 24.62
C GLY A 634 11.87 14.68 25.34
N VAL A 635 11.77 14.80 26.67
CA VAL A 635 10.54 14.47 27.41
C VAL A 635 9.48 15.54 27.17
N VAL A 636 8.39 15.14 26.52
CA VAL A 636 7.33 16.08 26.14
C VAL A 636 6.64 16.72 27.34
N TYR A 637 6.40 15.95 28.41
CA TYR A 637 5.78 16.46 29.65
C TYR A 637 6.58 17.58 30.31
N ALA A 638 7.91 17.55 30.17
CA ALA A 638 8.77 18.56 30.75
C ALA A 638 8.58 19.95 30.11
N TYR A 639 8.23 20.00 28.81
CA TYR A 639 7.85 21.26 28.15
C TYR A 639 6.57 21.87 28.73
N VAL A 640 5.59 21.04 29.12
CA VAL A 640 4.38 21.51 29.79
C VAL A 640 4.74 22.09 31.17
N ASN A 641 5.55 21.38 31.95
CA ASN A 641 5.98 21.83 33.28
C ASN A 641 6.77 23.16 33.22
N LEU A 642 7.63 23.34 32.21
CA LEU A 642 8.32 24.60 31.98
C LEU A 642 7.36 25.73 31.57
N GLY A 643 6.38 25.43 30.72
CA GLY A 643 5.32 26.36 30.34
C GLY A 643 4.54 26.87 31.55
N MET A 644 4.17 25.95 32.45
CA MET A 644 3.51 26.26 33.71
C MET A 644 4.38 27.14 34.61
N ALA A 645 5.67 26.81 34.77
CA ALA A 645 6.58 27.58 35.62
C ALA A 645 6.73 29.05 35.18
N TYR A 646 6.76 29.31 33.86
CA TYR A 646 6.76 30.68 33.31
C TYR A 646 5.40 31.37 33.38
N THR A 647 4.30 30.61 33.44
CA THR A 647 2.95 31.13 33.62
C THR A 647 2.73 31.60 35.05
N ASP A 648 3.13 30.80 36.04
CA ASP A 648 2.87 31.06 37.45
C ASP A 648 3.81 32.12 38.05
N GLY A 649 5.04 32.24 37.52
CA GLY A 649 6.01 33.24 37.96
C GLY A 649 6.60 33.00 39.36
N ILE A 650 6.34 31.82 39.96
CA ILE A 650 6.75 31.50 41.35
C ILE A 650 8.27 31.27 41.45
N VAL A 651 8.85 30.67 40.41
CA VAL A 651 10.21 30.12 40.42
C VAL A 651 11.16 30.89 39.49
N VAL A 652 10.60 31.42 38.42
CA VAL A 652 11.24 32.23 37.39
C VAL A 652 10.35 33.45 37.16
N GLU A 653 10.92 34.55 36.66
CA GLU A 653 10.12 35.73 36.31
C GLU A 653 9.01 35.31 35.33
N GLN A 654 7.78 35.75 35.62
CA GLN A 654 6.61 35.46 34.79
C GLN A 654 6.85 35.97 33.38
N ASP A 655 6.68 35.09 32.39
CA ASP A 655 6.85 35.43 30.98
C ASP A 655 5.85 34.62 30.14
N MET A 656 4.71 35.25 29.87
CA MET A 656 3.62 34.63 29.08
C MET A 656 4.06 34.27 27.66
N LYS A 657 5.00 35.00 27.05
CA LYS A 657 5.48 34.67 25.70
C LYS A 657 6.35 33.42 25.72
N LYS A 658 7.21 33.29 26.73
CA LYS A 658 8.05 32.11 26.91
C LYS A 658 7.25 30.90 27.34
N ALA A 659 6.25 31.08 28.21
CA ALA A 659 5.27 30.04 28.53
C ALA A 659 4.58 29.52 27.25
N TYR A 660 4.08 30.43 26.40
CA TYR A 660 3.44 30.08 25.14
C TYR A 660 4.37 29.25 24.24
N GLN A 661 5.63 29.65 24.10
CA GLN A 661 6.61 28.92 23.28
C GLN A 661 6.81 27.47 23.74
N TYR A 662 6.96 27.25 25.05
CA TYR A 662 7.13 25.90 25.60
C TYR A 662 5.87 25.04 25.44
N LEU A 663 4.69 25.60 25.73
CA LEU A 663 3.41 24.91 25.57
C LEU A 663 3.12 24.58 24.09
N LYS A 664 3.47 25.49 23.17
CA LYS A 664 3.34 25.27 21.73
C LYS A 664 4.27 24.17 21.24
N ARG A 665 5.48 24.07 21.81
CA ARG A 665 6.40 22.97 21.53
C ARG A 665 5.82 21.62 21.99
N ALA A 666 5.20 21.57 23.18
CA ALA A 666 4.54 20.35 23.67
C ALA A 666 3.35 19.94 22.78
N GLU A 667 2.53 20.89 22.32
CA GLU A 667 1.45 20.63 21.36
C GLU A 667 1.98 20.02 20.06
N ASN A 668 3.02 20.63 19.46
CA ASN A 668 3.60 20.13 18.22
C ASN A 668 4.21 18.71 18.36
N LEU A 669 4.42 18.25 19.60
CA LEU A 669 4.89 16.90 19.95
C LEU A 669 3.74 16.00 20.43
N GLY A 670 2.47 16.38 20.20
CA GLY A 670 1.29 15.57 20.48
C GLY A 670 0.77 15.64 21.92
N ARG A 671 1.22 16.60 22.73
CA ARG A 671 0.74 16.82 24.12
C ARG A 671 0.22 18.25 24.30
N PRO A 672 -0.95 18.61 23.73
CA PRO A 672 -1.55 19.91 23.96
C PRO A 672 -2.01 20.04 25.42
N ALA A 673 -1.64 21.13 26.07
CA ALA A 673 -2.14 21.51 27.39
C ALA A 673 -3.15 22.66 27.24
N TYR A 674 -4.37 22.35 26.77
CA TYR A 674 -5.35 23.35 26.31
C TYR A 674 -5.70 24.43 27.34
N ASP A 675 -5.76 24.08 28.63
CA ASP A 675 -6.00 25.03 29.71
C ASP A 675 -4.93 26.13 29.73
N TYR A 676 -3.66 25.73 29.77
CA TYR A 676 -2.52 26.65 29.80
C TYR A 676 -2.33 27.36 28.46
N LEU A 677 -2.48 26.65 27.33
CA LEU A 677 -2.38 27.25 26.00
C LEU A 677 -3.44 28.33 25.79
N GLY A 678 -4.68 28.05 26.15
CA GLY A 678 -5.79 29.00 26.04
C GLY A 678 -5.61 30.21 26.95
N TYR A 679 -5.22 29.99 28.21
CA TYR A 679 -4.94 31.07 29.17
C TYR A 679 -3.78 31.95 28.70
N VAL A 680 -2.62 31.37 28.39
CA VAL A 680 -1.43 32.11 28.01
C VAL A 680 -1.63 32.82 26.66
N ALA A 681 -2.29 32.19 25.68
CA ALA A 681 -2.63 32.85 24.41
C ALA A 681 -3.56 34.05 24.62
N LYS A 682 -4.53 33.97 25.53
CA LYS A 682 -5.38 35.10 25.91
C LYS A 682 -4.56 36.24 26.53
N GLU A 683 -3.71 35.94 27.52
CA GLU A 683 -2.92 36.98 28.22
C GLU A 683 -1.83 37.61 27.33
N THR A 684 -1.33 36.89 26.34
CA THR A 684 -0.38 37.42 25.34
C THR A 684 -1.03 38.23 24.22
N GLY A 685 -2.35 38.15 24.07
CA GLY A 685 -3.11 38.82 23.02
C GLY A 685 -3.30 38.02 21.72
N TYR A 686 -2.95 36.73 21.72
CA TYR A 686 -3.16 35.81 20.59
C TYR A 686 -4.60 35.27 20.59
N TYR A 687 -5.58 36.15 20.44
CA TYR A 687 -6.98 35.83 20.73
C TYR A 687 -7.60 34.78 19.81
N ASP A 688 -7.24 34.73 18.53
CA ASP A 688 -7.78 33.72 17.61
C ASP A 688 -7.34 32.30 18.00
N GLU A 689 -6.08 32.16 18.39
CA GLU A 689 -5.48 30.92 18.88
C GLU A 689 -6.07 30.54 20.24
N ALA A 690 -6.20 31.50 21.16
CA ALA A 690 -6.85 31.30 22.45
C ALA A 690 -8.28 30.76 22.29
N LEU A 691 -9.08 31.34 21.38
CA LEU A 691 -10.43 30.84 21.09
C LEU A 691 -10.42 29.41 20.56
N SER A 692 -9.44 29.04 19.73
CA SER A 692 -9.28 27.67 19.22
C SER A 692 -9.00 26.68 20.36
N TYR A 693 -7.99 26.97 21.18
CA TYR A 693 -7.60 26.12 22.30
C TYR A 693 -8.70 25.96 23.34
N LEU A 694 -9.33 27.06 23.75
CA LEU A 694 -10.39 27.05 24.75
C LEU A 694 -11.65 26.31 24.26
N ARG A 695 -11.96 26.37 22.95
CA ARG A 695 -13.04 25.56 22.37
C ARG A 695 -12.73 24.07 22.41
N GLN A 696 -11.51 23.69 22.06
CA GLN A 696 -11.08 22.29 22.09
C GLN A 696 -11.05 21.77 23.54
N GLY A 697 -10.47 22.50 24.48
CA GLY A 697 -10.49 22.12 25.90
C GLY A 697 -11.90 22.06 26.50
N SER A 698 -12.81 22.97 26.11
CA SER A 698 -14.23 22.89 26.51
C SER A 698 -14.94 21.64 25.96
N LYS A 699 -14.55 21.19 24.77
CA LYS A 699 -15.07 19.94 24.17
C LYS A 699 -14.53 18.71 24.90
N GLU A 700 -13.30 18.77 25.40
CA GLU A 700 -12.64 17.72 26.19
C GLU A 700 -13.08 17.70 27.67
N GLY A 701 -13.95 18.62 28.07
CA GLY A 701 -14.56 18.61 29.39
C GLY A 701 -13.89 19.53 30.41
N SER A 702 -12.95 20.39 30.01
CA SER A 702 -12.35 21.35 30.93
C SER A 702 -13.33 22.48 31.30
N ALA A 703 -13.65 22.57 32.59
CA ALA A 703 -14.46 23.65 33.15
C ALA A 703 -13.74 25.01 33.05
N TYR A 704 -12.43 25.01 33.26
CA TYR A 704 -11.58 26.20 33.20
C TYR A 704 -11.49 26.77 31.78
N CYS A 705 -11.27 25.93 30.77
CA CYS A 705 -11.34 26.35 29.36
C CYS A 705 -12.71 26.95 29.02
N THR A 706 -13.79 26.32 29.49
CA THR A 706 -15.16 26.79 29.25
C THR A 706 -15.42 28.14 29.92
N TYR A 707 -14.90 28.35 31.13
CA TYR A 707 -14.94 29.62 31.85
C TYR A 707 -14.19 30.73 31.09
N LEU A 708 -12.93 30.49 30.70
CA LEU A 708 -12.14 31.46 29.95
C LEU A 708 -12.75 31.77 28.57
N LEU A 709 -13.34 30.78 27.91
CA LEU A 709 -14.06 31.00 26.65
C LEU A 709 -15.26 31.94 26.83
N ALA A 710 -15.97 31.84 27.96
CA ALA A 710 -17.08 32.73 28.28
C ALA A 710 -16.59 34.17 28.53
N ILE A 711 -15.47 34.33 29.23
CA ILE A 711 -14.80 35.64 29.41
C ILE A 711 -14.46 36.26 28.05
N MET A 712 -13.88 35.49 27.12
CA MET A 712 -13.55 36.00 25.79
C MET A 712 -14.79 36.47 25.01
N TYR A 713 -15.94 35.79 25.14
CA TYR A 713 -17.20 36.24 24.56
C TYR A 713 -17.78 37.48 25.23
N GLN A 714 -17.64 37.60 26.55
CA GLN A 714 -18.10 38.77 27.31
C GLN A 714 -17.31 40.02 26.91
N ASP A 715 -15.98 39.90 26.85
CA ASP A 715 -15.05 41.01 26.60
C ASP A 715 -14.86 41.31 25.12
N GLY A 716 -15.30 40.42 24.22
CA GLY A 716 -15.09 40.56 22.78
C GLY A 716 -13.63 40.40 22.36
N LEU A 717 -12.90 39.47 23.00
CA LEU A 717 -11.51 39.16 22.67
C LEU A 717 -11.47 38.19 21.49
N GLY A 718 -10.87 38.59 20.35
CA GLY A 718 -10.84 37.78 19.12
C GLY A 718 -12.23 37.53 18.49
N CYS A 719 -13.27 38.19 18.99
CA CYS A 719 -14.64 38.05 18.51
C CYS A 719 -15.47 39.28 18.88
N ARG A 720 -16.71 39.36 18.40
CA ARG A 720 -17.64 40.40 18.87
C ARG A 720 -18.13 40.05 20.27
N ALA A 721 -18.13 41.04 21.17
CA ALA A 721 -18.72 40.89 22.50
C ALA A 721 -20.19 40.45 22.40
N ASP A 722 -20.54 39.41 23.16
CA ASP A 722 -21.85 38.76 23.17
C ASP A 722 -22.15 38.19 24.58
N ASN A 723 -22.80 39.01 25.40
CA ASN A 723 -23.17 38.64 26.78
C ASN A 723 -24.19 37.51 26.85
N ARG A 724 -25.02 37.30 25.81
CA ARG A 724 -25.99 36.19 25.79
C ARG A 724 -25.24 34.87 25.63
N LYS A 725 -24.27 34.84 24.72
CA LYS A 725 -23.40 33.68 24.52
C LYS A 725 -22.49 33.46 25.72
N ALA A 726 -21.88 34.52 26.27
CA ALA A 726 -21.08 34.45 27.49
C ALA A 726 -21.86 33.85 28.66
N LEU A 727 -23.07 34.38 28.95
CA LEU A 727 -23.94 33.88 30.02
C LEU A 727 -24.27 32.38 29.88
N SER A 728 -24.62 31.94 28.66
CA SER A 728 -24.87 30.51 28.42
C SER A 728 -23.61 29.65 28.62
N THR A 729 -22.45 30.18 28.25
CA THR A 729 -21.15 29.47 28.38
C THR A 729 -20.68 29.44 29.83
N PHE A 730 -20.88 30.51 30.62
CA PHE A 730 -20.61 30.50 32.06
C PHE A 730 -21.49 29.50 32.81
N LYS A 731 -22.79 29.43 32.48
CA LYS A 731 -23.68 28.41 33.07
C LYS A 731 -23.16 26.99 32.79
N LYS A 732 -22.71 26.73 31.55
CA LYS A 732 -22.05 25.47 31.19
C LYS A 732 -20.76 25.23 32.01
N ALA A 733 -19.91 26.25 32.16
CA ALA A 733 -18.70 26.14 32.98
C ALA A 733 -19.03 25.79 34.46
N ASN A 734 -20.07 26.40 35.02
CA ASN A 734 -20.55 26.09 36.36
C ASN A 734 -21.05 24.65 36.51
N GLU A 735 -21.83 24.17 35.54
CA GLU A 735 -22.29 22.77 35.48
C GLU A 735 -21.11 21.79 35.42
N MET A 736 -20.01 22.19 34.81
CA MET A 736 -18.74 21.45 34.75
C MET A 736 -17.86 21.60 36.00
N GLY A 737 -18.30 22.40 36.99
CA GLY A 737 -17.63 22.53 38.29
C GLY A 737 -16.80 23.81 38.47
N ASP A 738 -16.76 24.73 37.50
CA ASP A 738 -16.07 26.01 37.70
C ASP A 738 -16.88 26.94 38.61
N ILE A 739 -16.35 27.24 39.79
CA ILE A 739 -17.01 28.09 40.79
C ILE A 739 -16.89 29.59 40.47
N ASN A 740 -15.87 30.00 39.71
CA ASN A 740 -15.62 31.41 39.40
C ASN A 740 -16.70 31.99 38.48
N SER A 741 -17.27 31.16 37.60
CA SER A 741 -18.39 31.50 36.73
C SER A 741 -19.64 32.01 37.47
N ILE A 742 -19.84 31.66 38.74
CA ILE A 742 -21.02 32.05 39.53
C ILE A 742 -21.16 33.58 39.64
N LEU A 743 -20.06 34.28 39.92
CA LEU A 743 -20.06 35.73 40.06
C LEU A 743 -20.27 36.43 38.72
N GLU A 744 -19.72 35.88 37.63
CA GLU A 744 -19.91 36.43 36.29
C GLU A 744 -21.35 36.29 35.81
N ILE A 745 -21.99 35.15 36.09
CA ILE A 745 -23.42 34.94 35.81
C ILE A 745 -24.26 35.96 36.59
N TYR A 746 -23.98 36.13 37.87
CA TYR A 746 -24.66 37.14 38.71
C TYR A 746 -24.49 38.56 38.13
N ASN A 747 -23.27 38.92 37.75
CA ASN A 747 -22.96 40.25 37.22
C ASN A 747 -23.73 40.53 35.93
N ILE A 748 -23.73 39.61 34.97
CA ILE A 748 -24.48 39.77 33.71
C ILE A 748 -25.98 39.91 34.00
N LEU A 749 -26.57 39.01 34.80
CA LEU A 749 -28.01 39.03 35.11
C LEU A 749 -28.46 40.25 35.92
N ARG A 750 -27.54 40.93 36.61
CA ARG A 750 -27.85 42.16 37.36
C ARG A 750 -27.73 43.42 36.51
N SER A 751 -26.76 43.46 35.60
CA SER A 751 -26.26 44.71 35.00
C SER A 751 -26.49 44.84 33.49
N ASP A 752 -26.64 43.74 32.75
CA ASP A 752 -26.86 43.77 31.30
C ASP A 752 -28.30 44.19 30.98
N GLU A 753 -28.49 45.22 30.15
CA GLU A 753 -29.82 45.80 29.87
C GLU A 753 -30.80 44.82 29.19
N GLU A 754 -30.30 43.88 28.37
CA GLU A 754 -31.14 42.93 27.64
C GLU A 754 -31.37 41.62 28.40
N LEU A 755 -30.41 41.23 29.25
CA LEU A 755 -30.40 39.94 29.95
C LEU A 755 -30.73 40.05 31.44
N LYS A 756 -31.04 41.26 31.93
CA LYS A 756 -31.33 41.49 33.34
C LYS A 756 -32.47 40.60 33.85
N ASP A 757 -32.22 39.86 34.91
CA ASP A 757 -33.20 39.04 35.63
C ASP A 757 -32.87 39.05 37.13
N GLU A 758 -33.61 39.86 37.89
CA GLU A 758 -33.34 40.07 39.33
C GLU A 758 -33.62 38.83 40.19
N GLU A 759 -34.53 37.95 39.77
CA GLU A 759 -34.84 36.74 40.52
C GLU A 759 -33.73 35.70 40.33
N GLN A 760 -33.32 35.43 39.08
CA GLN A 760 -32.17 34.56 38.82
C GLN A 760 -30.88 35.13 39.43
N ALA A 761 -30.66 36.45 39.38
CA ALA A 761 -29.48 37.06 40.00
C ALA A 761 -29.43 36.78 41.51
N LYS A 762 -30.56 36.84 42.24
CA LYS A 762 -30.60 36.50 43.69
C LYS A 762 -30.25 35.02 43.93
N GLU A 763 -30.70 34.11 43.08
CA GLU A 763 -30.37 32.69 43.18
C GLU A 763 -28.87 32.44 43.02
N TRP A 764 -28.25 33.03 42.00
CA TRP A 764 -26.80 32.92 41.76
C TRP A 764 -25.98 33.60 42.87
N LEU A 765 -26.46 34.71 43.42
CA LEU A 765 -25.85 35.34 44.60
C LEU A 765 -25.91 34.44 45.84
N SER A 766 -27.01 33.72 46.04
CA SER A 766 -27.14 32.73 47.12
C SER A 766 -26.15 31.57 46.93
N LYS A 767 -26.00 31.08 45.69
CA LYS A 767 -24.98 30.06 45.34
C LYS A 767 -23.57 30.56 45.62
N ALA A 768 -23.24 31.81 45.29
CA ALA A 768 -21.94 32.40 45.58
C ALA A 768 -21.63 32.39 47.08
N ARG A 769 -22.61 32.78 47.91
CA ARG A 769 -22.48 32.73 49.38
C ARG A 769 -22.27 31.32 49.91
N ALA A 770 -23.00 30.34 49.36
CA ALA A 770 -22.87 28.94 49.76
C ALA A 770 -21.49 28.37 49.45
N GLN A 771 -20.85 28.85 48.36
CA GLN A 771 -19.47 28.49 47.97
C GLN A 771 -18.39 29.34 48.67
N GLY A 772 -18.79 30.27 49.55
CA GLY A 772 -17.85 31.14 50.27
C GLY A 772 -17.13 32.17 49.40
N LEU A 773 -17.65 32.48 48.21
CA LEU A 773 -17.05 33.48 47.32
C LEU A 773 -17.20 34.89 47.89
N GLU A 774 -16.14 35.68 47.77
CA GLU A 774 -16.16 37.11 48.13
C GLU A 774 -17.05 37.85 47.13
N ILE A 775 -18.08 38.54 47.64
CA ILE A 775 -19.06 39.25 46.82
C ILE A 775 -18.63 40.72 46.74
N PRO A 776 -18.24 41.21 45.55
CA PRO A 776 -17.74 42.57 45.36
C PRO A 776 -18.74 43.69 45.67
#